data_AF-A0A2T4H8F7-F1
#
_entry.id   AF-A0A2T4H8F7-F1
#
_cell.length_a   1.000
_cell.length_b   1.000
_cell.length_c   1.000
_cell.angle_alpha   90.00
_cell.angle_beta   90.00
_cell.angle_gamma   90.00
#
_symmetry.space_group_name_H-M   'P 1'
#
loop_
_entity.id
_entity.type
_entity.pdbx_description
1 polymer ?
#
loop_
_entity_poly.entity_id
_entity_poly.type
_entity_poly.pdbx_seq_one_letter_code
_entity_poly.pdbx_strand_id
1 'polypeptide(L)'
;MKRRSSGSADDGDESSLESDIPDPDPRLTTRTSPIRIRRPSSLNWKPSNDRNGRNGQARDDIQTAAGLKPTSLAAPSTPDMALARTPTQSPSPNRHTRRPRFSIVVLLVSALGIALLLGILRSLVASQLDPKGCRMSYMRPSYVRFTEFDTEHTRFATKYSLYLYREQGIEPADKLLGIPVLFIPGNAGSYKQVRPIAAEAANYFHNNLRDDHGALDAGIRSLDFFTVDFNEDITAFHGQTLLDQAEYLNEAVRYILSLYSDPQRATREDNLPDPTSVIVLGHSMGGVVARAMLVQPNYQTNSINTIITMSAPHARPPVTFDGQIVQIYDEINDYWRQAYSQKWANNNPLWHVTLVSIAGGNLDTIVPSDYASLESLVPPTHGFTVFSTGIPTVWTSMDHQAILWCDQFRKVITKTLYDIVDVHRGSQTKPRAERMKTFKKRFLTGMEPTMEKDLPLKEATTLLTLSDDSDSILPAGQRLVLSQTGKQSKPQAHLLPIPPQVSPEARRFTVLTDAPLDDAGENGKLEVLFCSVYPFQSGQATALYPFQIDLSGDGSGSTRLACKNAASDRILLPASTSSSKYPFYLDREREIIPFSYLQYDLGQLSDHQFVAIVEKAAPNSPSFLIAEFSDKSAYSKQENPGLMKLLVSGISMELPSSRPMSVEVNIPSLQSALLAYKLDIAYPQCETNKALFSPLVRQYLDQPYESKYFVNAQSADISLHGVAPYLPPVLGSGPRRASLFNSGLILPATPTSLSTSSLTSGAALENCT
;
A
#
# COMPACT_ATOMS: atom_id res chain seq x y z
N MET A 1 41.97 62.43 -10.58
CA MET A 1 43.32 63.03 -10.78
C MET A 1 44.21 62.05 -11.55
N LYS A 2 45.36 62.50 -12.06
CA LYS A 2 46.32 61.66 -12.84
C LYS A 2 47.02 60.61 -11.96
N ARG A 3 47.23 59.39 -12.48
CA ARG A 3 48.58 58.86 -12.82
C ARG A 3 48.59 57.47 -13.49
N ARG A 4 49.21 57.38 -14.67
CA ARG A 4 50.15 56.29 -15.05
C ARG A 4 51.50 56.58 -14.32
N SER A 5 52.55 55.76 -14.29
CA SER A 5 53.01 54.59 -15.05
C SER A 5 53.84 53.68 -14.10
N SER A 6 54.74 52.74 -14.45
CA SER A 6 55.44 52.35 -15.70
C SER A 6 56.23 51.05 -15.50
N GLY A 7 56.33 50.22 -16.56
CA GLY A 7 57.58 49.60 -17.07
C GLY A 7 58.26 48.48 -16.26
N SER A 8 59.16 47.68 -16.85
CA SER A 8 59.56 47.52 -18.26
C SER A 8 60.45 46.28 -18.42
N ALA A 9 60.42 45.63 -19.59
CA ALA A 9 61.50 44.80 -20.19
C ALA A 9 62.01 43.54 -19.44
N ASP A 10 62.63 42.51 -20.05
CA ASP A 10 62.70 41.85 -21.38
C ASP A 10 63.57 40.56 -21.13
N ASP A 11 63.69 39.47 -21.89
CA ASP A 11 63.24 39.00 -23.22
C ASP A 11 63.22 37.43 -23.21
N GLY A 12 63.05 36.72 -24.35
CA GLY A 12 63.64 35.38 -24.56
C GLY A 12 62.79 34.20 -25.12
N ASP A 13 62.54 34.23 -26.44
CA ASP A 13 62.55 33.12 -27.43
C ASP A 13 61.72 31.79 -27.33
N GLU A 14 61.10 31.50 -28.50
CA GLU A 14 60.84 30.19 -29.18
C GLU A 14 60.00 29.05 -28.51
N SER A 15 59.15 28.29 -29.24
CA SER A 15 58.75 28.33 -30.67
C SER A 15 57.36 27.71 -30.98
N SER A 16 56.72 28.27 -32.01
CA SER A 16 55.68 27.75 -32.95
C SER A 16 54.82 26.50 -32.66
N LEU A 17 53.49 26.60 -32.86
CA LEU A 17 52.83 26.17 -34.13
C LEU A 17 51.31 26.46 -34.20
N GLU A 18 50.88 27.13 -35.28
CA GLU A 18 49.52 27.12 -35.89
C GLU A 18 49.20 25.75 -36.55
N SER A 19 48.00 25.37 -36.99
CA SER A 19 46.57 25.80 -36.83
C SER A 19 45.68 24.52 -37.04
N ASP A 20 44.38 24.44 -37.38
CA ASP A 20 43.34 25.37 -37.87
C ASP A 20 41.92 24.78 -37.65
N ILE A 21 40.84 25.44 -38.14
CA ILE A 21 39.46 24.92 -38.13
C ILE A 21 38.91 24.77 -39.57
N PRO A 22 38.25 23.63 -39.88
CA PRO A 22 37.04 23.70 -40.71
C PRO A 22 35.87 22.83 -40.19
N ASP A 23 34.67 23.22 -40.59
CA ASP A 23 33.34 22.70 -40.23
C ASP A 23 32.47 22.69 -41.52
N PRO A 24 31.31 22.01 -41.65
CA PRO A 24 30.91 20.64 -41.25
C PRO A 24 30.35 19.80 -42.44
N ASP A 25 29.61 18.72 -42.11
CA ASP A 25 28.51 18.10 -42.89
C ASP A 25 28.89 17.00 -43.97
N PRO A 26 27.94 16.20 -44.51
CA PRO A 26 27.36 15.05 -43.79
C PRO A 26 27.43 13.67 -44.51
N ARG A 27 26.94 12.65 -43.77
CA ARG A 27 26.52 11.27 -44.17
C ARG A 27 27.63 10.20 -44.26
N LEU A 28 27.62 9.23 -43.32
CA LEU A 28 27.06 7.89 -43.59
C LEU A 28 26.87 7.04 -42.31
N THR A 29 26.00 6.04 -42.41
CA THR A 29 25.65 5.01 -41.41
C THR A 29 26.85 4.11 -41.01
N THR A 30 27.04 3.67 -39.75
CA THR A 30 26.31 2.52 -39.16
C THR A 30 26.74 2.22 -37.70
N ARG A 31 25.87 1.50 -36.95
CA ARG A 31 26.17 0.59 -35.81
C ARG A 31 27.11 1.06 -34.68
N THR A 32 26.52 1.34 -33.51
CA THR A 32 27.19 1.24 -32.19
C THR A 32 26.65 0.04 -31.39
N SER A 33 27.54 -0.63 -30.66
CA SER A 33 27.23 -1.80 -29.82
C SER A 33 27.02 -1.39 -28.35
N PRO A 34 26.11 -2.03 -27.58
CA PRO A 34 25.84 -1.64 -26.20
C PRO A 34 26.96 -2.08 -25.23
N ILE A 35 27.48 -1.13 -24.45
CA ILE A 35 28.47 -1.40 -23.39
C ILE A 35 27.79 -2.06 -22.19
N ARG A 36 28.36 -3.19 -21.74
CA ARG A 36 27.73 -4.12 -20.79
C ARG A 36 28.13 -3.81 -19.34
N ILE A 37 27.47 -2.83 -18.72
CA ILE A 37 27.71 -2.45 -17.31
C ILE A 37 27.29 -3.60 -16.36
N ARG A 38 28.09 -3.82 -15.30
CA ARG A 38 27.95 -4.95 -14.37
C ARG A 38 26.79 -4.73 -13.38
N ARG A 39 26.06 -5.80 -13.06
CA ARG A 39 25.14 -5.85 -11.92
C ARG A 39 25.92 -5.98 -10.60
N PRO A 40 25.48 -5.38 -9.48
CA PRO A 40 25.93 -5.81 -8.15
C PRO A 40 25.43 -7.23 -7.87
N SER A 41 26.25 -8.03 -7.19
CA SER A 41 26.01 -9.44 -6.91
C SER A 41 25.15 -9.65 -5.66
N SER A 42 24.14 -10.52 -5.75
CA SER A 42 23.44 -11.04 -4.57
C SER A 42 24.35 -11.95 -3.73
N LEU A 43 24.31 -11.77 -2.41
CA LEU A 43 24.88 -12.74 -1.46
C LEU A 43 24.10 -14.05 -1.56
N ASN A 44 24.79 -15.14 -1.92
CA ASN A 44 24.15 -16.44 -2.14
C ASN A 44 25.01 -17.55 -1.53
N TRP A 45 24.70 -17.92 -0.29
CA TRP A 45 25.37 -19.03 0.40
C TRP A 45 24.94 -20.36 -0.23
N LYS A 46 25.90 -21.14 -0.73
CA LYS A 46 25.72 -22.57 -1.01
C LYS A 46 26.92 -23.40 -0.52
N PRO A 47 26.69 -24.58 0.08
CA PRO A 47 27.76 -25.46 0.52
C PRO A 47 28.40 -26.21 -0.66
N SER A 48 29.72 -26.40 -0.60
CA SER A 48 30.48 -27.20 -1.57
C SER A 48 30.49 -28.68 -1.17
N ASN A 49 29.89 -29.57 -1.98
CA ASN A 49 30.10 -31.01 -1.83
C ASN A 49 29.84 -31.78 -3.14
N ASP A 50 30.91 -32.11 -3.85
CA ASP A 50 30.99 -33.04 -4.99
C ASP A 50 32.50 -33.25 -5.27
N ARG A 51 33.04 -34.33 -5.86
CA ARG A 51 32.70 -35.76 -5.99
C ARG A 51 33.80 -36.34 -6.90
N ASN A 52 34.46 -37.42 -6.49
CA ASN A 52 35.22 -38.41 -7.30
C ASN A 52 35.89 -38.00 -8.64
N GLY A 53 37.23 -38.00 -8.64
CA GLY A 53 38.09 -38.29 -9.80
C GLY A 53 39.04 -39.45 -9.49
N ARG A 54 39.50 -40.23 -10.47
CA ARG A 54 40.15 -41.54 -10.26
C ARG A 54 41.58 -41.64 -10.84
N ASN A 55 42.43 -42.38 -10.12
CA ASN A 55 43.67 -43.06 -10.55
C ASN A 55 44.89 -42.23 -11.02
N GLY A 56 46.06 -42.61 -10.50
CA GLY A 56 47.40 -42.21 -10.98
C GLY A 56 48.47 -42.55 -9.93
N GLN A 57 49.42 -43.44 -10.25
CA GLN A 57 50.55 -43.81 -9.37
C GLN A 57 51.87 -43.30 -9.96
N ALA A 58 52.73 -42.67 -9.16
CA ALA A 58 54.20 -42.90 -9.10
C ALA A 58 54.92 -41.86 -8.19
N ARG A 59 55.82 -42.36 -7.32
CA ARG A 59 57.28 -42.09 -7.24
C ARG A 59 57.87 -40.89 -8.03
N ASP A 60 58.90 -40.16 -7.58
CA ASP A 60 59.95 -40.42 -6.54
C ASP A 60 60.52 -39.15 -5.86
N ASP A 61 60.89 -39.34 -4.58
CA ASP A 61 62.05 -38.89 -3.77
C ASP A 61 63.03 -37.71 -4.04
N ILE A 62 63.43 -37.09 -2.91
CA ILE A 62 64.78 -36.57 -2.48
C ILE A 62 65.36 -35.27 -3.08
N GLN A 63 65.62 -34.26 -2.20
CA GLN A 63 66.93 -33.68 -1.80
C GLN A 63 66.69 -32.61 -0.68
N THR A 64 67.12 -32.76 0.59
CA THR A 64 68.46 -32.51 1.22
C THR A 64 68.96 -31.05 1.15
N ALA A 65 69.45 -30.37 2.21
CA ALA A 65 69.70 -30.77 3.63
C ALA A 65 69.76 -29.55 4.60
N ALA A 66 70.19 -29.79 5.85
CA ALA A 66 70.36 -28.84 6.98
C ALA A 66 71.44 -27.75 6.76
N GLY A 67 71.54 -26.67 7.57
CA GLY A 67 70.74 -26.25 8.74
C GLY A 67 71.53 -25.28 9.67
N LEU A 68 71.38 -25.48 11.00
CA LEU A 68 72.00 -24.75 12.15
C LEU A 68 71.20 -23.58 12.79
N LYS A 69 71.41 -23.49 14.13
CA LYS A 69 70.89 -22.56 15.17
C LYS A 69 72.13 -21.79 15.75
N PRO A 70 72.15 -20.97 16.85
CA PRO A 70 71.20 -20.93 17.99
C PRO A 70 71.01 -19.60 18.81
N THR A 71 70.17 -19.69 19.87
CA THR A 71 70.23 -18.96 21.17
C THR A 71 70.10 -17.41 21.22
N SER A 72 69.83 -16.75 22.36
CA SER A 72 68.91 -16.96 23.51
C SER A 72 69.18 -15.88 24.58
N LEU A 73 68.20 -15.47 25.40
CA LEU A 73 68.42 -14.82 26.71
C LEU A 73 67.29 -15.17 27.70
N ALA A 74 67.53 -15.04 29.01
CA ALA A 74 66.79 -15.67 30.12
C ALA A 74 65.94 -14.66 30.95
N ALA A 75 64.80 -15.02 31.58
CA ALA A 75 64.57 -15.74 32.87
C ALA A 75 65.05 -14.96 34.13
N PRO A 76 64.58 -15.21 35.39
CA PRO A 76 63.94 -16.41 36.01
C PRO A 76 62.40 -16.23 36.23
N SER A 77 61.61 -16.82 37.16
CA SER A 77 61.83 -17.59 38.42
C SER A 77 60.67 -18.57 38.80
N THR A 78 60.44 -18.83 40.11
CA THR A 78 59.78 -19.98 40.77
C THR A 78 59.22 -19.57 42.18
N PRO A 79 58.60 -20.40 43.08
CA PRO A 79 58.50 -21.89 43.15
C PRO A 79 57.19 -22.55 43.66
N ASP A 80 57.21 -23.89 43.77
CA ASP A 80 56.14 -24.81 44.19
C ASP A 80 56.08 -25.17 45.70
N MET A 81 54.95 -25.76 46.14
CA MET A 81 54.82 -26.86 47.14
C MET A 81 53.41 -27.50 47.02
N ALA A 82 53.15 -28.79 47.31
CA ALA A 82 53.96 -30.01 47.49
C ALA A 82 53.06 -31.27 47.32
N LEU A 83 53.64 -32.49 47.28
CA LEU A 83 52.95 -33.75 46.93
C LEU A 83 52.90 -34.79 48.07
N ALA A 84 51.95 -35.74 48.04
CA ALA A 84 51.88 -36.92 48.93
C ALA A 84 51.68 -38.26 48.17
N ARG A 85 51.92 -39.39 48.85
CA ARG A 85 52.12 -40.77 48.34
C ARG A 85 51.11 -41.75 49.01
N THR A 86 50.80 -43.01 48.64
CA THR A 86 51.17 -44.06 47.62
C THR A 86 50.16 -45.24 47.79
N PRO A 87 50.20 -46.43 47.10
CA PRO A 87 50.93 -46.90 45.90
C PRO A 87 50.02 -47.64 44.86
N THR A 88 50.64 -48.42 43.96
CA THR A 88 50.07 -49.22 42.85
C THR A 88 49.26 -50.47 43.24
N GLN A 89 48.22 -50.78 42.45
CA GLN A 89 47.89 -52.15 42.00
C GLN A 89 47.10 -52.11 40.69
N SER A 90 47.19 -53.15 39.84
CA SER A 90 46.48 -53.26 38.56
C SER A 90 45.75 -54.60 38.45
N PRO A 91 44.54 -54.61 37.87
CA PRO A 91 44.24 -55.64 36.87
C PRO A 91 43.31 -55.19 35.72
N SER A 92 43.65 -55.62 34.50
CA SER A 92 42.80 -55.73 33.30
C SER A 92 42.23 -54.43 32.66
N PRO A 93 42.35 -54.26 31.33
CA PRO A 93 41.63 -53.22 30.59
C PRO A 93 40.22 -53.72 30.23
N ASN A 94 39.31 -53.75 31.19
CA ASN A 94 37.94 -54.20 30.94
C ASN A 94 37.19 -53.16 30.09
N ARG A 95 37.26 -53.33 28.76
CA ARG A 95 36.91 -52.34 27.73
C ARG A 95 35.39 -52.19 27.56
N HIS A 96 34.70 -51.77 28.62
CA HIS A 96 33.32 -51.31 28.57
C HIS A 96 33.23 -50.04 27.71
N THR A 97 33.09 -50.26 26.40
CA THR A 97 32.56 -49.25 25.49
C THR A 97 31.14 -48.92 25.95
N ARG A 98 31.01 -47.82 26.72
CA ARG A 98 29.72 -47.16 26.96
C ARG A 98 29.21 -46.65 25.62
N ARG A 99 28.61 -47.55 24.81
CA ARG A 99 27.75 -47.17 23.70
C ARG A 99 26.76 -46.15 24.29
N PRO A 100 26.66 -44.92 23.74
CA PRO A 100 25.64 -44.00 24.20
C PRO A 100 24.29 -44.65 23.92
N ARG A 101 23.61 -45.09 24.99
CA ARG A 101 22.21 -45.47 24.93
C ARG A 101 21.42 -44.19 24.77
N PHE A 102 21.44 -43.61 23.58
CA PHE A 102 20.46 -42.61 23.16
C PHE A 102 19.10 -43.21 23.47
N SER A 103 18.39 -42.62 24.43
CA SER A 103 17.09 -43.13 24.84
C SER A 103 16.19 -43.14 23.61
N ILE A 104 15.42 -44.22 23.42
CA ILE A 104 14.45 -44.31 22.32
C ILE A 104 13.50 -43.11 22.35
N VAL A 105 13.19 -42.60 23.54
CA VAL A 105 12.44 -41.35 23.75
C VAL A 105 13.13 -40.14 23.11
N VAL A 106 14.45 -39.99 23.24
CA VAL A 106 15.20 -38.88 22.61
C VAL A 106 15.16 -39.01 21.09
N LEU A 107 15.35 -40.21 20.54
CA LEU A 107 15.28 -40.42 19.10
C LEU A 107 13.86 -40.15 18.55
N LEU A 108 12.80 -40.54 19.27
CA LEU A 108 11.42 -40.26 18.90
C LEU A 108 11.08 -38.76 19.00
N VAL A 109 11.51 -38.07 20.06
CA VAL A 109 11.31 -36.62 20.23
C VAL A 109 12.10 -35.84 19.18
N SER A 110 13.34 -36.22 18.86
CA SER A 110 14.09 -35.60 17.76
C SER A 110 13.45 -35.87 16.40
N ALA A 111 12.96 -37.09 16.13
CA ALA A 111 12.26 -37.40 14.89
C ALA A 111 10.95 -36.60 14.75
N LEU A 112 10.18 -36.46 15.84
CA LEU A 112 8.97 -35.63 15.87
C LEU A 112 9.30 -34.14 15.67
N GLY A 113 10.35 -33.62 16.32
CA GLY A 113 10.82 -32.25 16.12
C GLY A 113 11.27 -31.97 14.69
N ILE A 114 11.97 -32.91 14.06
CA ILE A 114 12.36 -32.84 12.64
C ILE A 114 11.11 -32.90 11.73
N ALA A 115 10.14 -33.77 12.02
CA ALA A 115 8.91 -33.86 11.25
C ALA A 115 8.06 -32.58 11.35
N LEU A 116 7.96 -31.98 12.54
CA LEU A 116 7.30 -30.68 12.76
C LEU A 116 8.03 -29.56 12.02
N LEU A 117 9.37 -29.49 12.11
CA LEU A 117 10.16 -28.50 11.38
C LEU A 117 10.01 -28.64 9.86
N LEU A 118 10.01 -29.86 9.32
CA LEU A 118 9.75 -30.12 7.91
C LEU A 118 8.32 -29.75 7.50
N GLY A 119 7.34 -29.95 8.39
CA GLY A 119 5.96 -29.50 8.20
C GLY A 119 5.85 -27.97 8.12
N ILE A 120 6.49 -27.25 9.05
CA ILE A 120 6.56 -25.78 9.07
C ILE A 120 7.25 -25.26 7.81
N LEU A 121 8.43 -25.79 7.46
CA LEU A 121 9.17 -25.41 6.26
C LEU A 121 8.40 -25.71 4.96
N ARG A 122 7.63 -26.82 4.91
CA ARG A 122 6.75 -27.10 3.78
C ARG A 122 5.59 -26.11 3.70
N SER A 123 4.96 -25.78 4.83
CA SER A 123 3.86 -24.81 4.87
C SER A 123 4.32 -23.43 4.37
N LEU A 124 5.44 -22.92 4.90
CA LEU A 124 6.05 -21.63 4.52
C LEU A 124 6.48 -21.51 3.05
N VAL A 125 6.56 -22.62 2.30
CA VAL A 125 7.08 -22.66 0.92
C VAL A 125 6.05 -23.21 -0.09
N ALA A 126 5.00 -23.88 0.35
CA ALA A 126 4.04 -24.58 -0.51
C ALA A 126 2.56 -24.46 -0.12
N SER A 127 2.21 -23.73 0.93
CA SER A 127 0.83 -23.52 1.36
C SER A 127 0.46 -22.04 1.35
N GLN A 128 -0.67 -21.70 0.72
CA GLN A 128 -1.37 -20.41 0.88
C GLN A 128 -0.51 -19.17 0.61
N LEU A 129 0.45 -19.29 -0.32
CA LEU A 129 1.35 -18.21 -0.71
C LEU A 129 0.65 -17.23 -1.66
N ASP A 130 0.55 -15.97 -1.24
CA ASP A 130 0.03 -14.88 -2.05
C ASP A 130 0.85 -14.66 -3.34
N PRO A 131 0.19 -14.40 -4.50
CA PRO A 131 0.87 -14.22 -5.76
C PRO A 131 1.59 -12.85 -5.81
N LYS A 132 2.90 -12.88 -6.11
CA LYS A 132 3.75 -11.68 -6.21
C LYS A 132 3.38 -10.83 -7.44
N GLY A 133 2.69 -9.72 -7.22
CA GLY A 133 2.28 -8.78 -8.28
C GLY A 133 3.11 -7.50 -8.41
N CYS A 134 4.12 -7.30 -7.55
CA CYS A 134 4.92 -6.08 -7.52
C CYS A 134 5.73 -5.89 -8.80
N ARG A 135 5.39 -4.86 -9.59
CA ARG A 135 6.10 -4.49 -10.83
C ARG A 135 7.36 -3.68 -10.56
N MET A 136 8.36 -3.81 -11.42
CA MET A 136 9.65 -3.14 -11.27
C MET A 136 9.57 -1.63 -11.57
N SER A 137 10.13 -0.82 -10.67
CA SER A 137 10.32 0.61 -10.84
C SER A 137 11.75 0.97 -11.27
N TYR A 138 11.90 2.11 -11.95
CA TYR A 138 13.16 2.63 -12.49
C TYR A 138 13.31 4.12 -12.14
N MET A 139 14.54 4.57 -11.91
CA MET A 139 14.87 5.91 -11.39
C MET A 139 16.35 6.25 -11.67
N ARG A 140 16.70 7.53 -11.61
CA ARG A 140 18.06 8.08 -11.73
C ARG A 140 18.42 8.89 -10.48
N PRO A 141 18.76 8.23 -9.36
CA PRO A 141 18.85 8.88 -8.06
C PRO A 141 20.14 9.69 -7.90
N SER A 142 20.01 10.94 -7.46
CA SER A 142 21.08 11.75 -6.88
C SER A 142 20.80 12.02 -5.39
N TYR A 143 21.84 12.29 -4.62
CA TYR A 143 21.75 12.63 -3.21
C TYR A 143 22.71 13.77 -2.87
N VAL A 144 22.18 14.88 -2.36
CA VAL A 144 22.99 15.98 -1.79
C VAL A 144 23.08 15.76 -0.28
N ARG A 145 24.27 15.75 0.30
CA ARG A 145 24.49 15.59 1.75
C ARG A 145 24.57 16.97 2.40
N PHE A 146 23.82 17.21 3.47
CA PHE A 146 23.97 18.42 4.27
C PHE A 146 25.15 18.25 5.23
N THR A 147 26.34 18.72 4.82
CA THR A 147 27.55 18.71 5.65
C THR A 147 27.54 19.77 6.75
N GLU A 148 26.66 20.76 6.64
CA GLU A 148 26.44 21.82 7.63
C GLU A 148 25.50 21.40 8.77
N PHE A 149 24.73 20.32 8.60
CA PHE A 149 23.92 19.75 9.69
C PHE A 149 24.83 18.89 10.58
N ASP A 150 25.61 19.59 11.39
CA ASP A 150 26.82 19.10 12.04
C ASP A 150 26.68 19.03 13.58
N THR A 151 27.82 19.00 14.29
CA THR A 151 27.86 18.93 15.75
C THR A 151 27.40 20.19 16.47
N GLU A 152 27.28 21.35 15.80
CA GLU A 152 26.63 22.53 16.39
C GLU A 152 25.11 22.35 16.46
N HIS A 153 24.55 21.53 15.56
CA HIS A 153 23.13 21.24 15.45
C HIS A 153 22.70 20.01 16.26
N THR A 154 23.50 18.94 16.27
CA THR A 154 23.14 17.70 16.99
C THR A 154 24.35 16.84 17.36
N ARG A 155 24.33 16.29 18.58
CA ARG A 155 25.35 15.38 19.12
C ARG A 155 25.57 14.10 18.30
N PHE A 156 24.63 13.76 17.40
CA PHE A 156 24.72 12.57 16.55
C PHE A 156 25.21 12.84 15.12
N ALA A 157 25.57 14.07 14.73
CA ALA A 157 25.99 14.37 13.36
C ALA A 157 27.29 13.66 12.90
N THR A 158 28.08 13.13 13.83
CA THR A 158 29.22 12.25 13.57
C THR A 158 28.83 10.79 13.29
N LYS A 159 27.61 10.40 13.66
CA LYS A 159 27.06 9.03 13.58
C LYS A 159 26.03 8.89 12.46
N TYR A 160 25.17 9.90 12.28
CA TYR A 160 24.06 9.94 11.33
C TYR A 160 24.27 11.06 10.31
N SER A 161 23.54 11.03 9.18
CA SER A 161 23.66 12.09 8.17
C SER A 161 22.36 12.33 7.40
N LEU A 162 22.09 13.61 7.12
CA LEU A 162 20.91 14.06 6.38
C LEU A 162 21.24 14.26 4.90
N TYR A 163 20.36 13.78 4.04
CA TYR A 163 20.44 13.89 2.59
C TYR A 163 19.15 14.43 1.99
N LEU A 164 19.28 15.13 0.86
CA LEU A 164 18.20 15.51 -0.05
C LEU A 164 18.26 14.60 -1.30
N TYR A 165 17.16 13.92 -1.62
CA TYR A 165 17.00 13.18 -2.86
C TYR A 165 16.74 14.15 -4.02
N ARG A 166 17.36 13.90 -5.18
CA ARG A 166 17.02 14.57 -6.45
C ARG A 166 17.01 13.60 -7.63
N GLU A 167 16.01 13.68 -8.49
CA GLU A 167 15.93 12.87 -9.71
C GLU A 167 16.72 13.52 -10.85
N GLN A 168 17.75 12.82 -11.35
CA GLN A 168 18.70 13.37 -12.33
C GLN A 168 18.02 13.69 -13.67
N GLY A 169 18.19 14.94 -14.11
CA GLY A 169 17.60 15.48 -15.33
C GLY A 169 16.20 16.08 -15.15
N ILE A 170 15.66 16.06 -13.92
CA ILE A 170 14.38 16.70 -13.57
C ILE A 170 14.62 17.89 -12.65
N GLU A 171 15.40 17.70 -11.59
CA GLU A 171 15.56 18.67 -10.51
C GLU A 171 17.01 19.17 -10.39
N PRO A 172 17.23 20.45 -10.01
CA PRO A 172 18.54 20.95 -9.60
C PRO A 172 18.99 20.30 -8.28
N ALA A 173 20.30 20.16 -8.09
CA ALA A 173 20.87 19.58 -6.87
C ALA A 173 20.57 20.46 -5.64
N ASP A 174 21.01 21.72 -5.67
CA ASP A 174 21.23 22.53 -4.47
C ASP A 174 20.13 23.60 -4.22
N LYS A 175 18.93 23.38 -4.75
CA LYS A 175 17.75 24.24 -4.54
C LYS A 175 16.59 23.45 -3.94
N LEU A 176 15.87 24.04 -3.01
CA LEU A 176 14.56 23.58 -2.52
C LEU A 176 13.46 24.25 -3.34
N LEU A 177 12.46 23.48 -3.75
CA LEU A 177 11.50 23.88 -4.79
C LEU A 177 10.03 23.76 -4.37
N GLY A 178 9.75 23.16 -3.21
CA GLY A 178 8.37 22.92 -2.80
C GLY A 178 8.24 22.55 -1.33
N ILE A 179 7.73 21.35 -1.07
CA ILE A 179 7.21 20.95 0.25
C ILE A 179 8.10 19.87 0.88
N PRO A 180 8.55 20.04 2.14
CA PRO A 180 9.44 19.07 2.79
C PRO A 180 8.74 17.76 3.15
N VAL A 181 9.30 16.66 2.63
CA VAL A 181 8.94 15.28 2.98
C VAL A 181 10.16 14.60 3.59
N LEU A 182 10.06 14.09 4.81
CA LEU A 182 11.13 13.39 5.52
C LEU A 182 10.88 11.87 5.49
N PHE A 183 11.77 11.12 4.84
CA PHE A 183 11.77 9.66 4.85
C PHE A 183 12.68 9.09 5.95
N ILE A 184 12.16 8.12 6.70
CA ILE A 184 12.86 7.41 7.77
C ILE A 184 12.97 5.93 7.39
N PRO A 185 14.19 5.38 7.20
CA PRO A 185 14.43 4.01 6.79
C PRO A 185 14.12 2.98 7.90
N GLY A 186 14.08 1.71 7.50
CA GLY A 186 13.88 0.59 8.42
C GLY A 186 15.10 0.21 9.27
N ASN A 187 14.96 -0.87 10.05
CA ASN A 187 16.07 -1.46 10.80
C ASN A 187 17.21 -1.90 9.88
N ALA A 188 18.44 -1.44 10.14
CA ALA A 188 19.58 -1.58 9.23
C ALA A 188 19.29 -1.12 7.78
N GLY A 189 18.37 -0.16 7.63
CA GLY A 189 18.00 0.44 6.35
C GLY A 189 18.90 1.61 5.97
N SER A 190 19.14 1.78 4.67
CA SER A 190 19.87 2.91 4.11
C SER A 190 18.91 4.00 3.62
N TYR A 191 19.31 5.27 3.74
CA TYR A 191 18.66 6.45 3.15
C TYR A 191 18.18 6.27 1.70
N LYS A 192 18.87 5.40 0.94
CA LYS A 192 18.57 5.01 -0.44
C LYS A 192 17.23 4.28 -0.60
N GLN A 193 16.55 3.89 0.48
CA GLN A 193 15.24 3.25 0.47
C GLN A 193 14.12 4.14 -0.10
N VAL A 194 14.20 5.47 0.06
CA VAL A 194 13.17 6.43 -0.42
C VAL A 194 13.03 6.48 -1.94
N ARG A 195 14.09 6.09 -2.67
CA ARG A 195 14.29 6.40 -4.10
C ARG A 195 13.10 6.13 -5.04
N PRO A 196 12.28 5.07 -4.93
CA PRO A 196 11.26 4.81 -5.93
C PRO A 196 10.06 5.73 -5.78
N ILE A 197 9.78 6.17 -4.54
CA ILE A 197 8.70 7.09 -4.20
C ILE A 197 9.12 8.52 -4.55
N ALA A 198 10.33 8.94 -4.15
CA ALA A 198 10.85 10.27 -4.49
C ALA A 198 11.00 10.46 -6.02
N ALA A 199 11.51 9.45 -6.73
CA ALA A 199 11.56 9.47 -8.19
C ALA A 199 10.17 9.57 -8.83
N GLU A 200 9.15 8.89 -8.28
CA GLU A 200 7.79 9.01 -8.82
C GLU A 200 7.21 10.41 -8.58
N ALA A 201 7.48 11.02 -7.43
CA ALA A 201 7.04 12.37 -7.14
C ALA A 201 7.66 13.39 -8.11
N ALA A 202 8.99 13.36 -8.27
CA ALA A 202 9.68 14.23 -9.22
C ALA A 202 9.18 14.04 -10.67
N ASN A 203 9.04 12.79 -11.12
CA ASN A 203 8.51 12.48 -12.46
C ASN A 203 7.04 12.89 -12.62
N TYR A 204 6.17 12.60 -11.66
CA TYR A 204 4.74 12.90 -11.77
C TYR A 204 4.47 14.40 -11.73
N PHE A 205 5.17 15.16 -10.87
CA PHE A 205 5.07 16.62 -10.89
C PHE A 205 5.54 17.19 -12.24
N HIS A 206 6.73 16.79 -12.70
CA HIS A 206 7.31 17.30 -13.95
C HIS A 206 6.47 16.99 -15.19
N ASN A 207 5.89 15.78 -15.27
CA ASN A 207 5.14 15.32 -16.46
C ASN A 207 3.63 15.60 -16.41
N ASN A 208 3.04 15.92 -15.24
CA ASN A 208 1.58 16.00 -15.10
C ASN A 208 1.05 17.19 -14.29
N LEU A 209 1.85 17.86 -13.46
CA LEU A 209 1.36 18.94 -12.56
C LEU A 209 2.07 20.28 -12.76
N ARG A 210 3.28 20.29 -13.31
CA ARG A 210 4.10 21.50 -13.51
C ARG A 210 3.42 22.54 -14.39
N ASP A 211 2.76 22.09 -15.44
CA ASP A 211 2.13 22.93 -16.46
C ASP A 211 0.59 22.98 -16.28
N ASP A 212 0.06 22.36 -15.20
CA ASP A 212 -1.34 22.44 -14.79
C ASP A 212 -1.53 23.64 -13.86
N HIS A 213 -1.92 24.78 -14.44
CA HIS A 213 -2.23 25.99 -13.69
C HIS A 213 -3.30 25.77 -12.60
N GLY A 214 -4.28 24.88 -12.82
CA GLY A 214 -5.30 24.58 -11.81
C GLY A 214 -4.73 23.85 -10.60
N ALA A 215 -3.77 22.93 -10.81
CA ALA A 215 -3.01 22.30 -9.73
C ALA A 215 -2.13 23.30 -8.97
N LEU A 216 -1.46 24.21 -9.69
CA LEU A 216 -0.63 25.25 -9.07
C LEU A 216 -1.47 26.25 -8.25
N ASP A 217 -2.60 26.71 -8.78
CA ASP A 217 -3.54 27.62 -8.09
C ASP A 217 -4.23 26.93 -6.90
N ALA A 218 -4.41 25.60 -6.95
CA ALA A 218 -4.85 24.79 -5.82
C ALA A 218 -3.77 24.55 -4.74
N GLY A 219 -2.60 25.19 -4.88
CA GLY A 219 -1.53 25.15 -3.87
C GLY A 219 -0.59 23.95 -3.97
N ILE A 220 -0.53 23.28 -5.13
CA ILE A 220 0.40 22.18 -5.35
C ILE A 220 1.74 22.72 -5.86
N ARG A 221 2.85 22.23 -5.31
CA ARG A 221 4.23 22.43 -5.77
C ARG A 221 4.97 21.08 -5.70
N SER A 222 6.25 21.02 -6.05
CA SER A 222 7.05 19.79 -5.96
C SER A 222 7.22 19.31 -4.51
N LEU A 223 7.74 18.08 -4.33
CA LEU A 223 8.00 17.49 -3.02
C LEU A 223 9.51 17.33 -2.84
N ASP A 224 10.08 17.98 -1.84
CA ASP A 224 11.50 17.91 -1.52
C ASP A 224 11.74 16.74 -0.54
N PHE A 225 12.28 15.63 -1.05
CA PHE A 225 12.46 14.40 -0.27
C PHE A 225 13.78 14.40 0.49
N PHE A 226 13.71 14.75 1.77
CA PHE A 226 14.78 14.53 2.75
C PHE A 226 14.80 13.07 3.20
N THR A 227 15.98 12.52 3.46
CA THR A 227 16.18 11.13 3.89
C THR A 227 17.43 11.02 4.76
N VAL A 228 17.42 10.10 5.73
CA VAL A 228 18.47 9.96 6.75
C VAL A 228 19.28 8.67 6.54
N ASP A 229 20.61 8.79 6.67
CA ASP A 229 21.48 7.64 6.89
C ASP A 229 21.73 7.45 8.39
N PHE A 230 21.33 6.29 8.91
CA PHE A 230 21.58 5.89 10.29
C PHE A 230 22.85 5.02 10.44
N ASN A 231 23.72 4.97 9.42
CA ASN A 231 24.91 4.10 9.40
C ASN A 231 24.54 2.61 9.66
N GLU A 232 23.41 2.19 9.08
CA GLU A 232 22.83 0.84 9.18
C GLU A 232 22.57 0.34 10.63
N ASP A 233 22.34 1.26 11.57
CA ASP A 233 21.99 0.96 12.98
C ASP A 233 20.80 0.00 13.15
N ILE A 234 20.91 -0.90 14.14
CA ILE A 234 19.96 -1.99 14.40
C ILE A 234 18.90 -1.55 15.43
N THR A 235 17.86 -0.86 14.96
CA THR A 235 16.75 -0.34 15.79
C THR A 235 15.82 -1.41 16.36
N ALA A 236 15.64 -2.55 15.69
CA ALA A 236 14.69 -3.58 16.10
C ALA A 236 15.14 -4.41 17.33
N PHE A 237 16.37 -4.20 17.80
CA PHE A 237 17.01 -5.03 18.84
C PHE A 237 17.51 -4.23 20.06
N HIS A 238 17.43 -2.90 20.05
CA HIS A 238 18.03 -2.05 21.09
C HIS A 238 17.19 -0.79 21.32
N GLY A 239 16.57 -0.68 22.50
CA GLY A 239 15.69 0.43 22.87
C GLY A 239 16.30 1.81 22.67
N GLN A 240 17.48 2.07 23.25
CA GLN A 240 18.13 3.37 23.18
C GLN A 240 18.39 3.86 21.74
N THR A 241 18.68 2.96 20.79
CA THR A 241 18.91 3.36 19.37
C THR A 241 17.67 3.99 18.76
N LEU A 242 16.47 3.55 19.13
CA LEU A 242 15.20 4.12 18.67
C LEU A 242 15.04 5.58 19.18
N LEU A 243 15.43 5.83 20.43
CA LEU A 243 15.38 7.16 21.06
C LEU A 243 16.43 8.10 20.45
N ASP A 244 17.68 7.64 20.29
CA ASP A 244 18.78 8.39 19.66
C ASP A 244 18.39 8.88 18.25
N GLN A 245 17.76 8.02 17.45
CA GLN A 245 17.28 8.38 16.11
C GLN A 245 16.11 9.38 16.14
N ALA A 246 15.19 9.25 17.10
CA ALA A 246 14.08 10.19 17.26
C ALA A 246 14.57 11.59 17.70
N GLU A 247 15.55 11.66 18.60
CA GLU A 247 16.20 12.91 19.02
C GLU A 247 16.90 13.59 17.83
N TYR A 248 17.75 12.85 17.09
CA TYR A 248 18.43 13.34 15.89
C TYR A 248 17.45 13.88 14.84
N LEU A 249 16.36 13.14 14.58
CA LEU A 249 15.40 13.54 13.56
C LEU A 249 14.58 14.78 13.95
N ASN A 250 14.34 15.02 15.24
CA ASN A 250 13.69 16.27 15.66
C ASN A 250 14.57 17.50 15.39
N GLU A 251 15.89 17.39 15.60
CA GLU A 251 16.83 18.44 15.15
C GLU A 251 16.92 18.51 13.63
N ALA A 252 16.85 17.38 12.92
CA ALA A 252 16.82 17.37 11.46
C ALA A 252 15.58 18.08 10.91
N VAL A 253 14.40 17.91 11.52
CA VAL A 253 13.18 18.65 11.17
C VAL A 253 13.37 20.15 11.42
N ARG A 254 13.94 20.55 12.56
CA ARG A 254 14.24 21.96 12.85
C ARG A 254 15.18 22.58 11.81
N TYR A 255 16.24 21.87 11.46
CA TYR A 255 17.18 22.27 10.41
C TYR A 255 16.50 22.36 9.02
N ILE A 256 15.74 21.33 8.61
CA ILE A 256 14.99 21.30 7.34
C ILE A 256 14.08 22.51 7.20
N LEU A 257 13.30 22.85 8.24
CA LEU A 257 12.41 24.01 8.19
C LEU A 257 13.21 25.32 8.06
N SER A 258 14.35 25.45 8.74
CA SER A 258 15.19 26.65 8.63
C SER A 258 15.80 26.87 7.23
N LEU A 259 16.00 25.81 6.44
CA LEU A 259 16.48 25.92 5.04
C LEU A 259 15.48 26.62 4.11
N TYR A 260 14.19 26.66 4.46
CA TYR A 260 13.17 27.31 3.63
C TYR A 260 13.10 28.82 3.81
N SER A 261 13.59 29.34 4.94
CA SER A 261 13.69 30.79 5.20
C SER A 261 14.96 31.42 4.60
N ASP A 262 15.80 30.65 3.88
CA ASP A 262 16.97 31.14 3.14
C ASP A 262 16.64 31.29 1.63
N PRO A 263 16.55 32.52 1.09
CA PRO A 263 16.31 32.76 -0.34
C PRO A 263 17.43 32.24 -1.27
N GLN A 264 18.64 31.96 -0.74
CA GLN A 264 19.70 31.33 -1.52
C GLN A 264 19.46 29.82 -1.71
N ARG A 265 18.62 29.18 -0.88
CA ARG A 265 18.31 27.75 -0.97
C ARG A 265 16.89 27.48 -1.46
N ALA A 266 15.90 28.16 -0.92
CA ALA A 266 14.51 27.99 -1.35
C ALA A 266 14.16 28.95 -2.50
N THR A 267 13.70 28.38 -3.62
CA THR A 267 13.06 29.14 -4.70
C THR A 267 11.55 29.11 -4.46
N ARG A 268 11.01 30.13 -3.78
CA ARG A 268 9.57 30.28 -3.47
C ARG A 268 9.04 31.63 -3.93
N GLU A 269 7.72 31.75 -3.99
CA GLU A 269 7.01 32.99 -4.34
C GLU A 269 6.82 33.85 -3.08
N ASP A 270 7.11 35.15 -3.14
CA ASP A 270 7.15 36.08 -1.98
C ASP A 270 5.83 36.21 -1.19
N ASN A 271 4.72 35.73 -1.75
CA ASN A 271 3.38 35.75 -1.17
C ASN A 271 3.02 34.44 -0.41
N LEU A 272 3.85 33.40 -0.48
CA LEU A 272 3.59 32.11 0.17
C LEU A 272 4.25 32.04 1.55
N PRO A 273 3.60 31.43 2.56
CA PRO A 273 4.20 31.27 3.88
C PRO A 273 5.35 30.24 3.85
N ASP A 274 6.32 30.43 4.75
CA ASP A 274 7.35 29.44 5.05
C ASP A 274 6.73 28.13 5.60
N PRO A 275 7.30 26.96 5.26
CA PRO A 275 6.96 25.70 5.90
C PRO A 275 7.18 25.74 7.42
N THR A 276 6.16 25.37 8.17
CA THR A 276 6.18 25.15 9.63
C THR A 276 5.99 23.68 10.00
N SER A 277 5.77 22.80 9.02
CA SER A 277 5.59 21.36 9.20
C SER A 277 6.26 20.57 8.07
N VAL A 278 6.65 19.32 8.36
CA VAL A 278 7.05 18.32 7.36
C VAL A 278 6.03 17.17 7.29
N ILE A 279 5.99 16.50 6.14
CA ILE A 279 5.31 15.20 5.98
C ILE A 279 6.33 14.09 6.27
N VAL A 280 5.98 13.08 7.07
CA VAL A 280 6.88 11.97 7.41
C VAL A 280 6.46 10.66 6.73
N LEU A 281 7.42 9.99 6.10
CA LEU A 281 7.28 8.62 5.56
C LEU A 281 8.18 7.66 6.34
N GLY A 282 7.59 6.68 7.04
CA GLY A 282 8.35 5.69 7.81
C GLY A 282 8.31 4.28 7.21
N HIS A 283 9.45 3.65 6.98
CA HIS A 283 9.51 2.21 6.65
C HIS A 283 9.84 1.38 7.88
N SER A 284 9.13 0.27 8.11
CA SER A 284 9.47 -0.68 9.18
C SER A 284 9.61 0.03 10.54
N MET A 285 10.68 -0.24 11.30
CA MET A 285 11.01 0.47 12.54
C MET A 285 11.07 2.01 12.41
N GLY A 286 11.36 2.55 11.23
CA GLY A 286 11.33 4.00 10.98
C GLY A 286 9.95 4.63 11.16
N GLY A 287 8.87 3.85 10.97
CA GLY A 287 7.51 4.28 11.32
C GLY A 287 7.25 4.34 12.82
N VAL A 288 8.04 3.65 13.64
CA VAL A 288 7.99 3.67 15.11
C VAL A 288 8.86 4.80 15.64
N VAL A 289 10.03 5.03 15.05
CA VAL A 289 10.86 6.23 15.28
C VAL A 289 10.04 7.50 15.00
N ALA A 290 9.28 7.54 13.89
CA ALA A 290 8.37 8.64 13.57
C ALA A 290 7.33 8.94 14.66
N ARG A 291 6.87 7.92 15.41
CA ARG A 291 5.96 8.09 16.55
C ARG A 291 6.69 8.51 17.82
N ALA A 292 7.91 8.01 18.04
CA ALA A 292 8.77 8.37 19.15
C ALA A 292 9.20 9.85 19.08
N MET A 293 9.44 10.37 17.88
CA MET A 293 9.73 11.80 17.65
C MET A 293 8.74 12.73 18.35
N LEU A 294 7.43 12.40 18.34
CA LEU A 294 6.38 13.22 18.96
C LEU A 294 6.31 13.09 20.50
N VAL A 295 7.09 12.18 21.09
CA VAL A 295 7.21 11.92 22.53
C VAL A 295 8.51 12.53 23.09
N GLN A 296 9.53 12.73 22.26
CA GLN A 296 10.83 13.26 22.68
C GLN A 296 10.76 14.72 23.16
N PRO A 297 11.49 15.12 24.22
CA PRO A 297 11.45 16.48 24.75
C PRO A 297 11.89 17.60 23.78
N ASN A 298 12.64 17.27 22.73
CA ASN A 298 13.09 18.25 21.73
C ASN A 298 12.09 18.46 20.56
N TYR A 299 10.94 17.78 20.57
CA TYR A 299 9.90 17.91 19.54
C TYR A 299 9.36 19.34 19.44
N GLN A 300 9.41 19.90 18.24
CA GLN A 300 8.80 21.19 17.94
C GLN A 300 7.29 21.00 17.66
N THR A 301 6.43 21.52 18.53
CA THR A 301 4.97 21.35 18.38
C THR A 301 4.49 21.84 17.01
N ASN A 302 3.64 21.04 16.35
CA ASN A 302 3.14 21.23 14.99
C ASN A 302 4.17 21.06 13.85
N SER A 303 5.43 20.69 14.12
CA SER A 303 6.43 20.45 13.07
C SER A 303 6.18 19.18 12.26
N ILE A 304 5.35 18.25 12.76
CA ILE A 304 4.87 17.08 12.02
C ILE A 304 3.34 17.08 12.09
N ASN A 305 2.69 17.03 10.94
CA ASN A 305 1.22 16.95 10.86
C ASN A 305 0.72 15.67 10.15
N THR A 306 1.57 15.00 9.37
CA THR A 306 1.22 13.83 8.57
C THR A 306 2.31 12.79 8.70
N ILE A 307 1.94 11.56 9.03
CA ILE A 307 2.81 10.38 9.04
C ILE A 307 2.14 9.27 8.21
N ILE A 308 2.84 8.72 7.23
CA ILE A 308 2.43 7.51 6.50
C ILE A 308 3.51 6.46 6.71
N THR A 309 3.12 5.26 7.15
CA THR A 309 4.08 4.20 7.48
C THR A 309 3.83 2.91 6.72
N MET A 310 4.88 2.26 6.26
CA MET A 310 4.85 1.06 5.42
C MET A 310 5.52 -0.12 6.16
N SER A 311 4.77 -1.21 6.38
CA SER A 311 5.20 -2.39 7.15
C SER A 311 5.77 -2.06 8.55
N ALA A 312 5.26 -1.01 9.18
CA ALA A 312 5.74 -0.55 10.49
C ALA A 312 5.07 -1.29 11.65
N PRO A 313 5.82 -1.94 12.55
CA PRO A 313 5.27 -2.64 13.72
C PRO A 313 4.85 -1.62 14.79
N HIS A 314 3.58 -1.20 14.80
CA HIS A 314 3.07 -0.18 15.73
C HIS A 314 2.54 -0.75 17.04
N ALA A 315 1.84 -1.88 16.99
CA ALA A 315 1.14 -2.44 18.14
C ALA A 315 2.09 -3.12 19.14
N ARG A 316 3.16 -3.75 18.64
CA ARG A 316 4.20 -4.47 19.41
C ARG A 316 5.52 -4.48 18.62
N PRO A 317 6.68 -4.56 19.30
CA PRO A 317 7.95 -4.74 18.61
C PRO A 317 8.01 -6.11 17.91
N PRO A 318 8.69 -6.23 16.76
CA PRO A 318 8.81 -7.49 16.02
C PRO A 318 9.74 -8.49 16.73
N VAL A 319 10.61 -8.00 17.63
CA VAL A 319 11.59 -8.77 18.39
C VAL A 319 11.62 -8.26 19.83
N THR A 320 11.58 -9.18 20.81
CA THR A 320 11.50 -8.86 22.26
C THR A 320 12.69 -9.44 23.04
N PHE A 321 13.91 -9.28 22.51
CA PHE A 321 15.15 -9.72 23.19
C PHE A 321 15.69 -8.71 24.22
N ASP A 322 15.19 -7.48 24.19
CA ASP A 322 15.54 -6.39 25.09
C ASP A 322 14.31 -6.02 25.95
N GLY A 323 14.54 -5.65 27.21
CA GLY A 323 13.50 -5.12 28.08
C GLY A 323 13.18 -3.65 27.80
N GLN A 324 14.19 -2.88 27.39
CA GLN A 324 14.07 -1.44 27.14
C GLN A 324 13.20 -1.17 25.90
N ILE A 325 13.36 -1.94 24.81
CA ILE A 325 12.50 -1.80 23.62
C ILE A 325 11.01 -2.05 23.94
N VAL A 326 10.68 -2.96 24.88
CA VAL A 326 9.28 -3.17 25.30
C VAL A 326 8.76 -1.97 26.09
N GLN A 327 9.54 -1.49 27.07
CA GLN A 327 9.19 -0.30 27.87
C GLN A 327 8.96 0.93 26.98
N ILE A 328 9.86 1.18 26.02
CA ILE A 328 9.74 2.29 25.06
C ILE A 328 8.49 2.14 24.18
N TYR A 329 8.15 0.93 23.74
CA TYR A 329 6.90 0.70 23.00
C TYR A 329 5.67 0.99 23.85
N ASP A 330 5.65 0.59 25.12
CA ASP A 330 4.54 0.87 26.03
C ASP A 330 4.43 2.38 26.33
N GLU A 331 5.54 3.08 26.57
CA GLU A 331 5.59 4.54 26.73
C GLU A 331 5.05 5.29 25.50
N ILE A 332 5.52 4.95 24.29
CA ILE A 332 5.03 5.56 23.04
C ILE A 332 3.56 5.22 22.81
N ASN A 333 3.13 3.99 23.09
CA ASN A 333 1.75 3.57 22.89
C ASN A 333 0.80 4.24 23.89
N ASP A 334 1.20 4.38 25.16
CA ASP A 334 0.37 5.02 26.18
C ASP A 334 0.34 6.54 26.04
N TYR A 335 1.41 7.21 25.59
CA TYR A 335 1.33 8.63 25.21
C TYR A 335 0.30 8.86 24.11
N TRP A 336 0.33 8.05 23.04
CA TRP A 336 -0.63 8.15 21.93
C TRP A 336 -2.08 7.85 22.40
N ARG A 337 -2.30 6.82 23.24
CA ARG A 337 -3.61 6.54 23.85
C ARG A 337 -4.11 7.67 24.74
N GLN A 338 -3.24 8.24 25.58
CA GLN A 338 -3.57 9.32 26.50
C GLN A 338 -3.88 10.64 25.78
N ALA A 339 -3.21 10.90 24.65
CA ALA A 339 -3.49 12.05 23.79
C ALA A 339 -4.93 12.01 23.22
N TYR A 340 -5.39 10.85 22.74
CA TYR A 340 -6.74 10.68 22.21
C TYR A 340 -7.83 10.36 23.25
N SER A 341 -7.49 10.09 24.52
CA SER A 341 -8.46 9.91 25.61
C SER A 341 -8.88 11.23 26.31
N GLN A 342 -8.27 12.36 25.92
CA GLN A 342 -8.58 13.67 26.48
C GLN A 342 -10.04 14.09 26.23
N LYS A 343 -10.71 14.58 27.29
CA LYS A 343 -12.11 15.03 27.24
C LYS A 343 -12.35 16.26 26.35
N TRP A 344 -11.31 17.06 26.13
CA TRP A 344 -11.36 18.28 25.33
C TRP A 344 -10.31 18.22 24.23
N ALA A 345 -10.72 18.49 22.98
CA ALA A 345 -9.83 18.39 21.82
C ALA A 345 -8.58 19.29 21.93
N ASN A 346 -8.70 20.45 22.58
CA ASN A 346 -7.61 21.40 22.80
C ASN A 346 -6.49 20.85 23.71
N ASN A 347 -6.78 19.81 24.51
CA ASN A 347 -5.80 19.17 25.40
C ASN A 347 -5.05 18.01 24.72
N ASN A 348 -5.45 17.60 23.51
CA ASN A 348 -4.78 16.54 22.76
C ASN A 348 -3.57 17.12 22.02
N PRO A 349 -2.31 16.80 22.39
CA PRO A 349 -1.13 17.31 21.68
C PRO A 349 -1.06 16.85 20.22
N LEU A 350 -1.75 15.76 19.86
CA LEU A 350 -1.77 15.15 18.53
C LEU A 350 -3.01 15.55 17.69
N TRP A 351 -3.79 16.56 18.10
CA TRP A 351 -5.07 16.95 17.45
C TRP A 351 -4.98 17.25 15.94
N HIS A 352 -3.80 17.67 15.47
CA HIS A 352 -3.48 18.04 14.08
C HIS A 352 -2.79 16.90 13.30
N VAL A 353 -2.31 15.87 13.99
CA VAL A 353 -1.53 14.77 13.43
C VAL A 353 -2.45 13.75 12.76
N THR A 354 -2.05 13.22 11.61
CA THR A 354 -2.65 12.03 11.02
C THR A 354 -1.62 10.92 10.89
N LEU A 355 -1.98 9.68 11.22
CA LEU A 355 -1.12 8.51 11.05
C LEU A 355 -1.85 7.42 10.24
N VAL A 356 -1.33 7.09 9.05
CA VAL A 356 -1.82 5.98 8.22
C VAL A 356 -0.80 4.86 8.20
N SER A 357 -1.23 3.64 8.54
CA SER A 357 -0.38 2.44 8.50
C SER A 357 -0.78 1.55 7.34
N ILE A 358 0.21 1.16 6.52
CA ILE A 358 0.00 0.33 5.33
C ILE A 358 0.78 -0.97 5.50
N ALA A 359 0.06 -2.08 5.57
CA ALA A 359 0.60 -3.42 5.76
C ALA A 359 0.87 -4.14 4.42
N GLY A 360 1.94 -4.94 4.38
CA GLY A 360 2.29 -5.78 3.24
C GLY A 360 1.38 -6.99 3.02
N GLY A 361 0.69 -7.47 4.07
CA GLY A 361 -0.08 -8.72 4.06
C GLY A 361 0.82 -9.96 4.14
N ASN A 362 0.30 -11.10 3.69
CA ASN A 362 0.92 -12.44 3.81
C ASN A 362 2.37 -12.56 3.29
N LEU A 363 2.84 -11.71 2.37
CA LEU A 363 4.21 -11.76 1.86
C LEU A 363 5.25 -11.06 2.77
N ASP A 364 4.83 -10.27 3.76
CA ASP A 364 5.74 -9.71 4.75
C ASP A 364 6.08 -10.75 5.83
N THR A 365 7.19 -11.46 5.62
CA THR A 365 7.71 -12.47 6.54
C THR A 365 8.71 -11.92 7.56
N ILE A 366 8.88 -10.59 7.64
CA ILE A 366 9.79 -9.91 8.57
C ILE A 366 9.01 -9.25 9.71
N VAL A 367 7.87 -8.62 9.39
CA VAL A 367 6.94 -8.04 10.37
C VAL A 367 5.56 -8.65 10.16
N PRO A 368 5.00 -9.38 11.14
CA PRO A 368 3.61 -9.84 11.08
C PRO A 368 2.68 -8.66 10.83
N SER A 369 1.88 -8.71 9.76
CA SER A 369 1.06 -7.56 9.36
C SER A 369 0.04 -7.12 10.43
N ASP A 370 -0.36 -8.03 11.32
CA ASP A 370 -1.19 -7.73 12.50
C ASP A 370 -0.55 -6.68 13.42
N TYR A 371 0.79 -6.68 13.53
CA TYR A 371 1.53 -5.72 14.35
C TYR A 371 1.51 -4.30 13.76
N ALA A 372 1.12 -4.13 12.49
CA ALA A 372 0.92 -2.82 11.87
C ALA A 372 -0.45 -2.19 12.19
N SER A 373 -1.29 -2.84 13.02
CA SER A 373 -2.56 -2.27 13.51
C SER A 373 -2.35 -1.02 14.37
N LEU A 374 -3.13 0.02 14.07
CA LEU A 374 -3.24 1.26 14.85
C LEU A 374 -4.47 1.30 15.77
N GLU A 375 -5.29 0.25 15.79
CA GLU A 375 -6.65 0.30 16.35
C GLU A 375 -6.68 0.50 17.87
N SER A 376 -5.61 0.10 18.57
CA SER A 376 -5.42 0.35 20.01
C SER A 376 -4.71 1.69 20.32
N LEU A 377 -4.43 2.51 19.30
CA LEU A 377 -3.50 3.64 19.35
C LEU A 377 -4.04 4.94 18.74
N VAL A 378 -4.83 4.88 17.66
CA VAL A 378 -5.33 6.05 16.92
C VAL A 378 -6.81 5.89 16.57
N PRO A 379 -7.68 6.90 16.82
CA PRO A 379 -9.07 6.85 16.41
C PRO A 379 -9.25 7.06 14.89
N PRO A 380 -10.31 6.53 14.25
CA PRO A 380 -10.59 6.68 12.81
C PRO A 380 -10.70 8.12 12.25
N THR A 381 -10.71 9.13 13.12
CA THR A 381 -10.70 10.56 12.80
C THR A 381 -9.30 11.16 12.63
N HIS A 382 -8.26 10.40 13.01
CA HIS A 382 -6.84 10.78 12.94
C HIS A 382 -5.96 9.68 12.30
N GLY A 383 -6.44 8.44 12.15
CA GLY A 383 -5.64 7.39 11.53
C GLY A 383 -6.40 6.09 11.28
N PHE A 384 -5.79 5.22 10.47
CA PHE A 384 -6.25 3.85 10.24
C PHE A 384 -5.11 2.97 9.70
N THR A 385 -5.25 1.66 9.87
CA THR A 385 -4.45 0.64 9.17
C THR A 385 -5.19 0.19 7.91
N VAL A 386 -4.45 -0.17 6.86
CA VAL A 386 -4.97 -0.70 5.59
C VAL A 386 -3.97 -1.67 4.96
N PHE A 387 -4.44 -2.60 4.14
CA PHE A 387 -3.62 -3.62 3.51
C PHE A 387 -3.40 -3.33 2.02
N SER A 388 -2.18 -3.57 1.53
CA SER A 388 -1.79 -3.37 0.12
C SER A 388 -2.63 -4.19 -0.88
N THR A 389 -3.19 -5.32 -0.45
CA THR A 389 -4.16 -6.15 -1.19
C THR A 389 -5.53 -5.47 -1.38
N GLY A 390 -5.88 -4.49 -0.54
CA GLY A 390 -7.15 -3.77 -0.58
C GLY A 390 -7.09 -2.48 -1.41
N ILE A 391 -5.91 -1.85 -1.48
CA ILE A 391 -5.71 -0.55 -2.14
C ILE A 391 -6.10 -0.65 -3.64
N PRO A 392 -7.00 0.24 -4.14
CA PRO A 392 -7.41 0.28 -5.54
C PRO A 392 -6.22 0.36 -6.51
N THR A 393 -6.29 -0.36 -7.63
CA THR A 393 -5.23 -0.53 -8.65
C THR A 393 -3.92 -1.19 -8.18
N VAL A 394 -3.80 -1.54 -6.89
CA VAL A 394 -2.62 -2.21 -6.32
C VAL A 394 -2.89 -3.71 -6.17
N TRP A 395 -3.90 -4.07 -5.38
CA TRP A 395 -4.47 -5.42 -5.20
C TRP A 395 -3.48 -6.59 -5.00
N THR A 396 -2.27 -6.33 -4.51
CA THR A 396 -1.22 -7.34 -4.35
C THR A 396 -0.57 -7.22 -2.98
N SER A 397 -0.29 -8.38 -2.35
CA SER A 397 0.54 -8.43 -1.16
C SER A 397 1.99 -8.11 -1.53
N MET A 398 2.77 -7.62 -0.57
CA MET A 398 4.15 -7.17 -0.78
C MET A 398 5.03 -7.72 0.32
N ASP A 399 6.23 -8.18 -0.03
CA ASP A 399 7.25 -8.46 0.97
C ASP A 399 7.81 -7.17 1.59
N HIS A 400 8.50 -7.32 2.72
CA HIS A 400 8.96 -6.22 3.57
C HIS A 400 9.78 -5.15 2.83
N GLN A 401 10.41 -5.49 1.71
CA GLN A 401 11.17 -4.53 0.89
C GLN A 401 10.39 -4.11 -0.37
N ALA A 402 9.57 -4.99 -0.94
CA ALA A 402 8.71 -4.69 -2.09
C ALA A 402 7.76 -3.52 -1.87
N ILE A 403 7.28 -3.32 -0.64
CA ILE A 403 6.41 -2.19 -0.29
C ILE A 403 7.02 -0.80 -0.57
N LEU A 404 8.35 -0.68 -0.72
CA LEU A 404 9.00 0.59 -1.10
C LEU A 404 9.22 0.79 -2.60
N TRP A 405 9.30 -0.29 -3.39
CA TRP A 405 9.66 -0.21 -4.82
C TRP A 405 8.59 -0.67 -5.80
N CYS A 406 7.52 -1.30 -5.33
CA CYS A 406 6.38 -1.74 -6.14
C CYS A 406 5.76 -0.59 -6.95
N ASP A 407 5.79 -0.69 -8.29
CA ASP A 407 5.45 0.41 -9.18
C ASP A 407 4.00 0.90 -9.06
N GLN A 408 3.03 -0.02 -8.96
CA GLN A 408 1.63 0.37 -8.75
C GLN A 408 1.40 1.10 -7.42
N PHE A 409 2.15 0.73 -6.37
CA PHE A 409 1.93 1.27 -5.03
C PHE A 409 2.61 2.62 -4.80
N ARG A 410 3.87 2.80 -5.25
CA ARG A 410 4.56 4.10 -5.20
C ARG A 410 3.78 5.19 -5.94
N LYS A 411 3.04 4.82 -6.99
CA LYS A 411 2.11 5.69 -7.74
C LYS A 411 0.90 6.14 -6.92
N VAL A 412 0.29 5.23 -6.14
CA VAL A 412 -0.81 5.61 -5.23
C VAL A 412 -0.30 6.49 -4.09
N ILE A 413 0.86 6.17 -3.48
CA ILE A 413 1.49 7.01 -2.45
C ILE A 413 1.75 8.43 -2.98
N THR A 414 2.38 8.55 -4.15
CA THR A 414 2.71 9.83 -4.77
C THR A 414 1.47 10.68 -5.05
N LYS A 415 0.43 10.10 -5.67
CA LYS A 415 -0.85 10.80 -5.91
C LYS A 415 -1.53 11.22 -4.60
N THR A 416 -1.44 10.38 -3.57
CA THR A 416 -1.99 10.71 -2.24
C THR A 416 -1.23 11.88 -1.59
N LEU A 417 0.09 11.97 -1.76
CA LEU A 417 0.88 13.11 -1.28
C LEU A 417 0.47 14.41 -2.00
N TYR A 418 0.28 14.39 -3.32
CA TYR A 418 -0.17 15.57 -4.06
C TYR A 418 -1.61 16.00 -3.74
N ASP A 419 -2.50 15.06 -3.39
CA ASP A 419 -3.86 15.40 -2.96
C ASP A 419 -3.93 16.11 -1.60
N ILE A 420 -2.99 15.85 -0.67
CA ILE A 420 -3.03 16.37 0.72
C ILE A 420 -2.28 17.69 0.94
N VAL A 421 -1.43 18.10 0.00
CA VAL A 421 -0.61 19.32 0.11
C VAL A 421 -1.38 20.60 -0.20
N ASP A 422 -0.91 21.72 0.36
CA ASP A 422 -1.39 23.08 0.11
C ASP A 422 -0.33 24.10 0.59
N VAL A 423 0.40 24.73 -0.34
CA VAL A 423 1.48 25.69 0.01
C VAL A 423 1.00 27.01 0.61
N HIS A 424 -0.28 27.36 0.47
CA HIS A 424 -0.85 28.61 1.02
C HIS A 424 -0.92 28.59 2.56
N ARG A 425 -0.62 27.45 3.19
CA ARG A 425 -0.65 27.22 4.62
C ARG A 425 0.77 26.97 5.12
N GLY A 426 1.17 27.55 6.24
CA GLY A 426 2.47 27.21 6.86
C GLY A 426 2.63 25.71 7.12
N SER A 427 1.53 25.00 7.40
CA SER A 427 1.52 23.53 7.52
C SER A 427 1.87 22.76 6.23
N GLN A 428 1.94 23.43 5.08
CA GLN A 428 2.13 22.89 3.71
C GLN A 428 1.14 21.77 3.31
N THR A 429 0.12 21.53 4.13
CA THR A 429 -0.89 20.49 3.95
C THR A 429 -2.27 20.99 4.36
N LYS A 430 -3.30 20.44 3.71
CA LYS A 430 -4.72 20.67 3.98
C LYS A 430 -5.14 20.33 5.43
N PRO A 431 -6.28 20.84 5.92
CA PRO A 431 -6.84 20.48 7.21
C PRO A 431 -6.95 18.97 7.46
N ARG A 432 -6.83 18.55 8.73
CA ARG A 432 -6.82 17.12 9.14
C ARG A 432 -8.04 16.34 8.61
N ALA A 433 -9.22 16.95 8.61
CA ALA A 433 -10.44 16.30 8.13
C ALA A 433 -10.37 15.97 6.63
N GLU A 434 -9.97 16.93 5.79
CA GLU A 434 -9.77 16.73 4.36
C GLU A 434 -8.68 15.71 4.08
N ARG A 435 -7.55 15.77 4.79
CA ARG A 435 -6.48 14.76 4.67
C ARG A 435 -7.00 13.34 4.96
N MET A 436 -7.79 13.17 6.02
CA MET A 436 -8.39 11.86 6.33
C MET A 436 -9.41 11.42 5.27
N LYS A 437 -10.19 12.33 4.67
CA LYS A 437 -11.07 12.01 3.53
C LYS A 437 -10.26 11.56 2.32
N THR A 438 -9.18 12.26 1.99
CA THR A 438 -8.24 11.89 0.91
C THR A 438 -7.58 10.54 1.15
N PHE A 439 -7.02 10.28 2.33
CA PHE A 439 -6.40 8.99 2.66
C PHE A 439 -7.40 7.84 2.52
N LYS A 440 -8.62 8.01 3.02
CA LYS A 440 -9.70 7.04 2.82
C LYS A 440 -10.00 6.83 1.34
N LYS A 441 -10.19 7.90 0.56
CA LYS A 441 -10.52 7.83 -0.89
C LYS A 441 -9.40 7.24 -1.76
N ARG A 442 -8.13 7.33 -1.33
CA ARG A 442 -6.97 6.76 -2.05
C ARG A 442 -6.60 5.34 -1.63
N PHE A 443 -6.81 4.94 -0.38
CA PHE A 443 -6.34 3.64 0.14
C PHE A 443 -7.44 2.62 0.44
N LEU A 444 -8.66 3.04 0.77
CA LEU A 444 -9.78 2.12 1.01
C LEU A 444 -10.51 1.77 -0.29
N THR A 445 -11.36 0.75 -0.28
CA THR A 445 -12.06 0.31 -1.51
C THR A 445 -13.21 1.23 -1.91
N GLY A 446 -13.75 2.02 -0.99
CA GLY A 446 -14.95 2.84 -1.20
C GLY A 446 -16.26 2.13 -0.85
N MET A 447 -16.18 0.87 -0.39
CA MET A 447 -17.30 0.04 0.10
C MET A 447 -17.39 -0.01 1.63
N GLU A 448 -16.41 0.52 2.36
CA GLU A 448 -16.33 0.49 3.82
C GLU A 448 -17.42 1.41 4.43
N PRO A 449 -18.03 1.04 5.57
CA PRO A 449 -19.16 1.78 6.15
C PRO A 449 -18.78 3.17 6.70
N THR A 450 -17.50 3.53 6.75
CA THR A 450 -17.03 4.86 7.17
C THR A 450 -16.63 5.76 5.99
N MET A 451 -16.98 5.38 4.76
CA MET A 451 -16.76 6.18 3.56
C MET A 451 -17.87 7.21 3.35
N GLU A 452 -17.47 8.48 3.29
CA GLU A 452 -18.33 9.55 2.79
C GLU A 452 -18.53 9.39 1.28
N LYS A 453 -19.76 9.65 0.81
CA LYS A 453 -20.08 9.80 -0.61
C LYS A 453 -20.13 11.28 -0.97
N ASP A 454 -19.69 11.63 -2.17
CA ASP A 454 -19.70 13.00 -2.67
C ASP A 454 -21.06 13.38 -3.30
N LEU A 455 -21.85 12.42 -3.80
CA LEU A 455 -23.17 12.64 -4.40
C LEU A 455 -24.16 13.46 -3.54
N PRO A 456 -24.31 13.24 -2.21
CA PRO A 456 -25.22 14.04 -1.39
C PRO A 456 -24.77 15.51 -1.27
N LEU A 457 -23.45 15.75 -1.31
CA LEU A 457 -22.82 17.07 -1.17
C LEU A 457 -22.76 17.85 -2.50
N LYS A 458 -22.86 17.17 -3.65
CA LYS A 458 -22.94 17.78 -4.98
C LYS A 458 -24.28 18.50 -5.19
N GLU A 459 -24.25 19.60 -5.94
CA GLU A 459 -25.45 20.19 -6.56
C GLU A 459 -25.83 19.44 -7.85
N ALA A 460 -27.02 19.71 -8.39
CA ALA A 460 -27.44 19.16 -9.68
C ALA A 460 -26.85 20.01 -10.81
N THR A 461 -26.04 19.40 -11.68
CA THR A 461 -25.31 20.07 -12.77
C THR A 461 -25.87 19.77 -14.16
N THR A 462 -26.68 18.71 -14.27
CA THR A 462 -27.12 18.14 -15.54
C THR A 462 -28.64 18.19 -15.63
N LEU A 463 -29.16 18.81 -16.69
CA LEU A 463 -30.59 18.76 -17.05
C LEU A 463 -30.81 17.66 -18.09
N LEU A 464 -31.47 16.58 -17.70
CA LEU A 464 -31.85 15.48 -18.60
C LEU A 464 -33.29 15.72 -19.08
N THR A 465 -33.47 15.79 -20.40
CA THR A 465 -34.77 15.94 -21.06
C THR A 465 -35.08 14.69 -21.88
N LEU A 466 -36.25 14.10 -21.66
CA LEU A 466 -36.71 12.85 -22.26
C LEU A 466 -38.04 13.09 -22.97
N SER A 467 -38.40 12.26 -23.94
CA SER A 467 -39.79 12.20 -24.41
C SER A 467 -40.66 11.60 -23.31
N ASP A 468 -41.98 11.83 -23.38
CA ASP A 468 -42.93 11.26 -22.42
C ASP A 468 -43.23 9.76 -22.69
N ASP A 469 -42.37 9.07 -23.45
CA ASP A 469 -42.47 7.65 -23.77
C ASP A 469 -42.06 6.77 -22.57
N SER A 470 -42.97 5.90 -22.15
CA SER A 470 -42.80 5.00 -20.99
C SER A 470 -41.65 4.01 -21.15
N ASP A 471 -41.20 3.73 -22.37
CA ASP A 471 -40.17 2.73 -22.70
C ASP A 471 -38.78 3.09 -22.11
N SER A 472 -38.60 4.35 -21.69
CA SER A 472 -37.43 4.80 -20.95
C SER A 472 -37.44 4.41 -19.46
N ILE A 473 -38.60 4.09 -18.87
CA ILE A 473 -38.80 3.84 -17.44
C ILE A 473 -38.94 2.35 -17.15
N LEU A 474 -38.03 1.81 -16.33
CA LEU A 474 -38.14 0.42 -15.87
C LEU A 474 -39.21 0.27 -14.78
N PRO A 475 -39.97 -0.85 -14.76
CA PRO A 475 -40.81 -1.22 -13.62
C PRO A 475 -40.06 -1.23 -12.29
N ALA A 476 -40.72 -0.81 -11.21
CA ALA A 476 -40.11 -0.70 -9.89
C ALA A 476 -39.60 -2.05 -9.38
N GLY A 477 -38.32 -2.09 -8.99
CA GLY A 477 -37.62 -3.31 -8.57
C GLY A 477 -37.05 -4.16 -9.71
N GLN A 478 -37.25 -3.80 -10.98
CA GLN A 478 -36.62 -4.50 -12.10
C GLN A 478 -35.13 -4.13 -12.20
N ARG A 479 -34.29 -5.17 -12.34
CA ARG A 479 -32.87 -5.06 -12.68
C ARG A 479 -32.70 -4.64 -14.14
N LEU A 480 -31.86 -3.63 -14.39
CA LEU A 480 -31.34 -3.34 -15.73
C LEU A 480 -30.15 -4.26 -16.02
N VAL A 481 -30.15 -4.91 -17.18
CA VAL A 481 -29.01 -5.69 -17.69
C VAL A 481 -28.77 -5.31 -19.15
N LEU A 482 -27.66 -4.64 -19.42
CA LEU A 482 -27.22 -4.24 -20.75
C LEU A 482 -26.01 -5.10 -21.12
N SER A 483 -26.22 -6.14 -21.92
CA SER A 483 -25.13 -7.08 -22.26
C SER A 483 -24.07 -6.49 -23.18
N GLN A 484 -24.43 -5.49 -24.00
CA GLN A 484 -23.56 -4.82 -24.98
C GLN A 484 -23.99 -3.37 -25.22
N THR A 485 -23.52 -2.47 -24.36
CA THR A 485 -23.65 -1.01 -24.47
C THR A 485 -22.83 -0.43 -25.62
N GLY A 486 -23.15 0.79 -26.06
CA GLY A 486 -22.46 1.49 -27.15
C GLY A 486 -22.74 0.94 -28.55
N LYS A 487 -23.78 0.09 -28.69
CA LYS A 487 -24.19 -0.50 -29.97
C LYS A 487 -25.12 0.38 -30.80
N GLN A 488 -25.74 1.40 -30.19
CA GLN A 488 -26.72 2.26 -30.82
C GLN A 488 -26.08 3.55 -31.38
N SER A 489 -26.57 4.01 -32.52
CA SER A 489 -26.12 5.25 -33.17
C SER A 489 -26.73 6.52 -32.56
N LYS A 490 -27.69 6.38 -31.64
CA LYS A 490 -28.26 7.45 -30.82
C LYS A 490 -28.00 7.16 -29.35
N PRO A 491 -27.79 8.18 -28.50
CA PRO A 491 -27.79 8.00 -27.05
C PRO A 491 -29.17 7.56 -26.54
N GLN A 492 -29.20 6.78 -25.45
CA GLN A 492 -30.43 6.31 -24.79
C GLN A 492 -30.30 6.45 -23.28
N ALA A 493 -31.40 6.79 -22.60
CA ALA A 493 -31.48 6.77 -21.14
C ALA A 493 -32.41 5.67 -20.64
N HIS A 494 -32.01 5.02 -19.54
CA HIS A 494 -32.80 4.06 -18.80
C HIS A 494 -33.03 4.58 -17.38
N LEU A 495 -34.29 4.84 -17.02
CA LEU A 495 -34.70 5.31 -15.71
C LEU A 495 -35.10 4.15 -14.80
N LEU A 496 -34.36 3.94 -13.71
CA LEU A 496 -34.75 3.04 -12.63
C LEU A 496 -35.43 3.87 -11.53
N PRO A 497 -36.73 3.70 -11.24
CA PRO A 497 -37.41 4.44 -10.20
C PRO A 497 -36.90 4.03 -8.81
N ILE A 498 -36.60 5.01 -7.96
CA ILE A 498 -36.09 4.80 -6.61
C ILE A 498 -37.24 4.29 -5.71
N PRO A 499 -37.12 3.12 -5.06
CA PRO A 499 -38.19 2.58 -4.25
C PRO A 499 -38.54 3.46 -3.03
N PRO A 500 -39.82 3.59 -2.64
CA PRO A 500 -40.22 4.40 -1.50
C PRO A 500 -39.66 3.85 -0.18
N GLN A 501 -39.19 4.74 0.69
CA GLN A 501 -38.55 4.40 1.98
C GLN A 501 -39.51 3.87 3.07
N VAL A 502 -40.78 3.58 2.73
CA VAL A 502 -41.78 3.04 3.67
C VAL A 502 -41.56 1.53 3.95
N SER A 503 -40.63 0.89 3.24
CA SER A 503 -40.19 -0.48 3.52
C SER A 503 -39.50 -0.59 4.89
N PRO A 504 -39.86 -1.56 5.75
CA PRO A 504 -39.12 -1.84 6.99
C PRO A 504 -37.77 -2.53 6.72
N GLU A 505 -37.58 -3.14 5.55
CA GLU A 505 -36.29 -3.68 5.14
C GLU A 505 -35.42 -2.62 4.46
N ALA A 506 -34.16 -2.52 4.92
CA ALA A 506 -33.15 -1.68 4.32
C ALA A 506 -32.82 -2.15 2.90
N ARG A 507 -32.61 -1.18 2.01
CA ARG A 507 -32.35 -1.39 0.57
C ARG A 507 -31.03 -0.78 0.15
N ARG A 508 -30.40 -1.40 -0.84
CA ARG A 508 -29.15 -0.96 -1.46
C ARG A 508 -29.31 -0.88 -2.97
N PHE A 509 -28.84 0.21 -3.56
CA PHE A 509 -28.67 0.38 -5.00
C PHE A 509 -27.24 0.04 -5.40
N THR A 510 -27.06 -0.68 -6.49
CA THR A 510 -25.74 -1.04 -7.03
C THR A 510 -25.70 -0.93 -8.55
N VAL A 511 -24.50 -0.62 -9.07
CA VAL A 511 -24.18 -0.65 -10.52
C VAL A 511 -22.83 -1.34 -10.71
N LEU A 512 -22.69 -2.17 -11.73
CA LEU A 512 -21.42 -2.78 -12.15
C LEU A 512 -21.27 -2.72 -13.67
N THR A 513 -20.12 -2.27 -14.16
CA THR A 513 -19.77 -2.21 -15.59
C THR A 513 -18.26 -2.34 -15.81
N ASP A 514 -17.84 -2.79 -16.98
CA ASP A 514 -16.44 -2.80 -17.47
C ASP A 514 -16.03 -1.50 -18.18
N ALA A 515 -16.96 -0.55 -18.36
CA ALA A 515 -16.64 0.81 -18.78
C ALA A 515 -16.18 1.69 -17.59
N PRO A 516 -15.38 2.75 -17.81
CA PRO A 516 -15.36 3.87 -16.87
C PRO A 516 -16.75 4.52 -16.81
N LEU A 517 -17.08 5.10 -15.65
CA LEU A 517 -18.15 6.10 -15.56
C LEU A 517 -17.59 7.47 -15.90
N ASP A 518 -18.31 8.19 -16.76
CA ASP A 518 -17.96 9.54 -17.21
C ASP A 518 -18.41 10.61 -16.19
N ASP A 519 -17.60 11.64 -15.96
CA ASP A 519 -18.08 12.87 -15.30
C ASP A 519 -18.89 13.74 -16.30
N ALA A 520 -19.63 14.72 -15.78
CA ALA A 520 -20.60 15.48 -16.57
C ALA A 520 -19.92 16.28 -17.71
N GLY A 521 -20.36 16.04 -18.94
CA GLY A 521 -19.81 16.68 -20.14
C GLY A 521 -18.59 15.97 -20.78
N GLU A 522 -18.10 14.87 -20.20
CA GLU A 522 -17.04 14.07 -20.85
C GLU A 522 -17.56 13.27 -22.05
N ASN A 523 -16.74 13.13 -23.10
CA ASN A 523 -17.05 12.35 -24.30
C ASN A 523 -16.68 10.86 -24.13
N GLY A 524 -17.29 10.19 -23.15
CA GLY A 524 -17.10 8.77 -22.87
C GLY A 524 -18.27 7.89 -23.33
N LYS A 525 -18.61 6.87 -22.55
CA LYS A 525 -19.64 5.87 -22.89
C LYS A 525 -20.93 5.99 -22.08
N LEU A 526 -20.82 6.40 -20.81
CA LEU A 526 -21.83 6.09 -19.81
C LEU A 526 -21.82 7.09 -18.66
N GLU A 527 -22.96 7.76 -18.45
CA GLU A 527 -23.23 8.50 -17.21
C GLU A 527 -24.23 7.75 -16.33
N VAL A 528 -23.96 7.76 -15.02
CA VAL A 528 -24.94 7.35 -14.00
C VAL A 528 -25.31 8.61 -13.22
N LEU A 529 -26.58 8.97 -13.32
CA LEU A 529 -27.15 10.21 -12.83
C LEU A 529 -28.25 9.91 -11.79
N PHE A 530 -28.28 10.66 -10.70
CA PHE A 530 -29.38 10.63 -9.73
C PHE A 530 -30.25 11.85 -9.91
N CYS A 531 -31.54 11.65 -10.13
CA CYS A 531 -32.41 12.60 -10.83
C CYS A 531 -33.75 12.82 -10.11
N SER A 532 -34.21 14.07 -10.14
CA SER A 532 -35.48 14.53 -9.56
C SER A 532 -36.26 15.35 -10.59
N VAL A 533 -37.59 15.25 -10.60
CA VAL A 533 -38.45 15.94 -11.58
C VAL A 533 -38.32 17.46 -11.43
N TYR A 534 -37.92 18.12 -12.51
CA TYR A 534 -37.82 19.58 -12.59
C TYR A 534 -39.12 20.15 -13.16
N PRO A 535 -39.90 20.93 -12.39
CA PRO A 535 -41.20 21.44 -12.85
C PRO A 535 -41.01 22.45 -13.99
N PHE A 536 -41.94 22.44 -14.95
CA PHE A 536 -41.90 23.33 -16.11
C PHE A 536 -42.10 24.79 -15.72
N GLN A 537 -40.99 25.51 -15.53
CA GLN A 537 -40.97 26.97 -15.39
C GLN A 537 -40.46 27.61 -16.69
N SER A 538 -41.23 28.58 -17.20
CA SER A 538 -41.04 29.18 -18.51
C SER A 538 -39.77 30.05 -18.57
N GLY A 539 -38.80 29.63 -19.38
CA GLY A 539 -37.74 30.49 -19.93
C GLY A 539 -36.42 30.59 -19.15
N GLN A 540 -36.26 29.97 -17.97
CA GLN A 540 -35.03 30.12 -17.16
C GLN A 540 -34.21 28.84 -16.93
N ALA A 541 -34.76 27.65 -17.17
CA ALA A 541 -34.09 26.38 -16.85
C ALA A 541 -32.74 26.17 -17.58
N THR A 542 -32.60 26.71 -18.79
CA THR A 542 -31.38 26.60 -19.63
C THR A 542 -30.19 27.42 -19.14
N ALA A 543 -30.39 28.33 -18.18
CA ALA A 543 -29.31 29.15 -17.60
C ALA A 543 -28.79 28.62 -16.24
N LEU A 544 -29.49 27.64 -15.64
CA LEU A 544 -29.19 27.12 -14.29
C LEU A 544 -28.33 25.84 -14.31
N TYR A 545 -28.39 25.06 -15.39
CA TYR A 545 -27.67 23.79 -15.51
C TYR A 545 -26.60 23.87 -16.62
N PRO A 546 -25.29 23.75 -16.29
CA PRO A 546 -24.21 23.86 -17.27
C PRO A 546 -24.19 22.72 -18.29
N PHE A 547 -24.73 21.55 -17.95
CA PHE A 547 -24.80 20.40 -18.85
C PHE A 547 -26.26 20.05 -19.17
N GLN A 548 -26.53 19.75 -20.44
CA GLN A 548 -27.88 19.46 -20.94
C GLN A 548 -27.81 18.22 -21.83
N ILE A 549 -28.66 17.23 -21.55
CA ILE A 549 -28.78 15.99 -22.32
C ILE A 549 -30.24 15.94 -22.79
N ASP A 550 -30.47 16.17 -24.08
CA ASP A 550 -31.81 16.12 -24.68
C ASP A 550 -31.97 14.87 -25.55
N LEU A 551 -32.94 14.04 -25.18
CA LEU A 551 -33.33 12.81 -25.84
C LEU A 551 -34.80 12.83 -26.29
N SER A 552 -35.49 13.99 -26.20
CA SER A 552 -36.94 14.09 -26.45
C SER A 552 -37.35 14.08 -27.92
N GLY A 553 -36.41 14.34 -28.84
CA GLY A 553 -36.65 14.31 -30.29
C GLY A 553 -37.67 15.37 -30.75
N ASP A 554 -38.38 15.10 -31.83
CA ASP A 554 -39.39 16.01 -32.40
C ASP A 554 -40.76 15.95 -31.65
N GLY A 555 -40.76 15.47 -30.39
CA GLY A 555 -41.96 15.25 -29.59
C GLY A 555 -42.55 16.54 -28.99
N SER A 556 -43.88 16.59 -28.84
CA SER A 556 -44.59 17.74 -28.24
C SER A 556 -44.67 17.70 -26.71
N GLY A 557 -44.31 16.58 -26.10
CA GLY A 557 -44.22 16.38 -24.65
C GLY A 557 -42.79 16.00 -24.24
N SER A 558 -42.28 16.61 -23.17
CA SER A 558 -40.93 16.34 -22.67
C SER A 558 -40.86 16.39 -21.15
N THR A 559 -40.43 15.30 -20.54
CA THR A 559 -40.17 15.20 -19.11
C THR A 559 -38.75 15.68 -18.82
N ARG A 560 -38.60 16.59 -17.85
CA ARG A 560 -37.32 17.20 -17.47
C ARG A 560 -36.91 16.82 -16.06
N LEU A 561 -35.65 16.40 -15.92
CA LEU A 561 -35.07 15.94 -14.66
C LEU A 561 -33.81 16.75 -14.35
N ALA A 562 -33.73 17.30 -13.14
CA ALA A 562 -32.50 17.86 -12.60
C ALA A 562 -31.68 16.73 -11.97
N CYS A 563 -30.41 16.61 -12.37
CA CYS A 563 -29.60 15.42 -12.08
C CYS A 563 -28.21 15.73 -11.53
N LYS A 564 -27.74 14.89 -10.61
CA LYS A 564 -26.37 14.85 -10.06
C LYS A 564 -25.58 13.70 -10.68
N ASN A 565 -24.36 13.93 -11.17
CA ASN A 565 -23.49 12.89 -11.72
C ASN A 565 -22.68 12.16 -10.61
N ALA A 566 -22.66 10.83 -10.67
CA ALA A 566 -22.11 9.93 -9.66
C ALA A 566 -20.66 9.42 -9.89
N ALA A 567 -19.98 9.80 -10.98
CA ALA A 567 -18.65 9.25 -11.32
C ALA A 567 -17.58 9.52 -10.26
N SER A 568 -17.69 10.61 -9.49
CA SER A 568 -16.82 10.92 -8.35
C SER A 568 -16.85 9.89 -7.21
N ASP A 569 -17.91 9.08 -7.11
CA ASP A 569 -18.11 8.03 -6.11
C ASP A 569 -17.80 6.61 -6.64
N ARG A 570 -17.27 6.52 -7.87
CA ARG A 570 -16.89 5.27 -8.56
C ARG A 570 -15.87 4.46 -7.75
N ILE A 571 -16.29 3.29 -7.31
CA ILE A 571 -15.45 2.25 -6.75
C ILE A 571 -14.76 1.50 -7.90
N LEU A 572 -13.47 1.19 -7.74
CA LEU A 572 -12.72 0.36 -8.70
C LEU A 572 -12.62 -1.07 -8.18
N LEU A 573 -13.07 -2.04 -8.97
CA LEU A 573 -12.90 -3.47 -8.71
C LEU A 573 -11.96 -4.09 -9.76
N PRO A 574 -11.14 -5.10 -9.40
CA PRO A 574 -10.31 -5.79 -10.38
C PRO A 574 -11.19 -6.58 -11.37
N ALA A 575 -10.91 -6.44 -12.67
CA ALA A 575 -11.73 -7.06 -13.70
C ALA A 575 -11.62 -8.59 -13.68
N SER A 576 -12.77 -9.24 -13.50
CA SER A 576 -12.91 -10.69 -13.41
C SER A 576 -13.50 -11.24 -14.70
N THR A 577 -12.66 -11.81 -15.54
CA THR A 577 -13.00 -12.40 -16.84
C THR A 577 -12.49 -13.83 -16.91
N SER A 578 -12.89 -14.59 -17.94
CA SER A 578 -12.47 -15.99 -18.11
C SER A 578 -10.96 -16.17 -18.33
N SER A 579 -10.24 -15.12 -18.71
CA SER A 579 -8.77 -15.08 -18.81
C SER A 579 -8.07 -14.40 -17.63
N SER A 580 -8.80 -13.77 -16.71
CA SER A 580 -8.23 -13.18 -15.49
C SER A 580 -7.65 -14.28 -14.59
N LYS A 581 -6.41 -14.07 -14.12
CA LYS A 581 -5.69 -15.00 -13.23
C LYS A 581 -5.35 -14.39 -11.87
N TYR A 582 -5.04 -13.10 -11.86
CA TYR A 582 -4.74 -12.30 -10.68
C TYR A 582 -5.52 -10.98 -10.76
N PRO A 583 -5.83 -10.31 -9.64
CA PRO A 583 -6.51 -9.00 -9.67
C PRO A 583 -5.63 -7.87 -10.23
N PHE A 584 -4.33 -8.12 -10.42
CA PHE A 584 -3.33 -7.21 -10.99
C PHE A 584 -2.72 -7.81 -12.26
N TYR A 585 -2.01 -6.98 -13.03
CA TYR A 585 -1.19 -7.40 -14.18
C TYR A 585 0.31 -7.30 -13.87
N LEU A 586 1.12 -8.16 -14.50
CA LEU A 586 2.57 -8.26 -14.31
C LEU A 586 3.36 -7.43 -15.33
N ASP A 587 4.67 -7.32 -15.13
CA ASP A 587 5.57 -6.68 -16.09
C ASP A 587 5.49 -7.36 -17.47
N ARG A 588 5.24 -6.54 -18.51
CA ARG A 588 5.01 -6.92 -19.93
C ARG A 588 3.64 -7.54 -20.25
N GLU A 589 2.76 -7.71 -19.26
CA GLU A 589 1.34 -7.94 -19.55
C GLU A 589 0.66 -6.62 -19.96
N ARG A 590 -0.55 -6.70 -20.54
CA ARG A 590 -1.35 -5.50 -20.81
C ARG A 590 -2.00 -5.01 -19.53
N GLU A 591 -2.16 -3.69 -19.41
CA GLU A 591 -2.94 -3.11 -18.32
C GLU A 591 -4.38 -3.63 -18.34
N ILE A 592 -4.84 -4.12 -17.19
CA ILE A 592 -6.21 -4.56 -16.97
C ILE A 592 -7.03 -3.34 -16.55
N ILE A 593 -8.01 -2.96 -17.38
CA ILE A 593 -8.98 -1.91 -17.05
C ILE A 593 -9.87 -2.42 -15.90
N PRO A 594 -9.96 -1.71 -14.76
CA PRO A 594 -10.86 -2.08 -13.66
C PRO A 594 -12.34 -2.06 -14.07
N PHE A 595 -13.16 -2.87 -13.40
CA PHE A 595 -14.60 -2.67 -13.40
C PHE A 595 -14.97 -1.44 -12.55
N SER A 596 -15.91 -0.64 -13.04
CA SER A 596 -16.55 0.43 -12.27
C SER A 596 -17.72 -0.14 -11.46
N TYR A 597 -17.74 0.18 -10.17
CA TYR A 597 -18.82 -0.19 -9.26
C TYR A 597 -19.39 1.06 -8.58
N LEU A 598 -20.70 1.08 -8.34
CA LEU A 598 -21.36 2.04 -7.45
C LEU A 598 -22.17 1.29 -6.41
N GLN A 599 -22.22 1.86 -5.20
CA GLN A 599 -23.01 1.35 -4.09
C GLN A 599 -23.52 2.51 -3.25
N TYR A 600 -24.83 2.55 -3.05
CA TYR A 600 -25.52 3.49 -2.18
C TYR A 600 -26.58 2.76 -1.37
N ASP A 601 -26.68 3.04 -0.08
CA ASP A 601 -27.80 2.57 0.73
C ASP A 601 -28.98 3.57 0.56
N LEU A 602 -30.24 3.09 0.53
CA LEU A 602 -31.40 3.88 0.06
C LEU A 602 -31.60 5.22 0.78
N GLY A 603 -31.18 5.33 2.04
CA GLY A 603 -31.20 6.58 2.81
C GLY A 603 -30.33 7.70 2.24
N GLN A 604 -29.32 7.38 1.43
CA GLN A 604 -28.45 8.35 0.73
C GLN A 604 -29.10 8.89 -0.56
N LEU A 605 -30.25 8.34 -0.97
CA LEU A 605 -30.91 8.61 -2.24
C LEU A 605 -32.29 9.29 -2.07
N SER A 606 -32.65 9.72 -0.84
CA SER A 606 -33.96 10.29 -0.47
C SER A 606 -34.45 11.41 -1.37
N ASP A 607 -33.53 12.22 -1.89
CA ASP A 607 -33.83 13.49 -2.56
C ASP A 607 -34.11 13.31 -4.06
N HIS A 608 -34.02 12.06 -4.55
CA HIS A 608 -34.09 11.68 -5.95
C HIS A 608 -35.22 10.68 -6.20
N GLN A 609 -35.81 10.74 -7.39
CA GLN A 609 -36.95 9.90 -7.80
C GLN A 609 -36.52 8.80 -8.78
N PHE A 610 -35.46 9.03 -9.55
CA PHE A 610 -34.93 8.10 -10.54
C PHE A 610 -33.41 8.03 -10.47
N VAL A 611 -32.86 6.86 -10.80
CA VAL A 611 -31.47 6.75 -11.29
C VAL A 611 -31.55 6.65 -12.81
N ALA A 612 -30.97 7.61 -13.52
CA ALA A 612 -30.86 7.59 -14.96
C ALA A 612 -29.50 7.03 -15.37
N ILE A 613 -29.50 6.00 -16.21
CA ILE A 613 -28.30 5.39 -16.79
C ILE A 613 -28.31 5.76 -18.27
N VAL A 614 -27.37 6.61 -18.69
CA VAL A 614 -27.33 7.22 -20.02
C VAL A 614 -26.21 6.59 -20.84
N GLU A 615 -26.58 5.77 -21.82
CA GLU A 615 -25.66 5.31 -22.87
C GLU A 615 -25.39 6.46 -23.86
N LYS A 616 -24.10 6.77 -24.07
CA LYS A 616 -23.64 7.70 -25.11
C LYS A 616 -23.35 6.96 -26.41
N ALA A 617 -23.47 7.66 -27.54
CA ALA A 617 -23.19 7.11 -28.87
C ALA A 617 -21.67 6.97 -29.14
N ALA A 618 -21.02 6.04 -28.43
CA ALA A 618 -19.58 5.81 -28.46
C ALA A 618 -19.17 4.63 -29.36
N PRO A 619 -18.26 4.80 -30.34
CA PRO A 619 -17.97 3.76 -31.32
C PRO A 619 -17.06 2.62 -30.80
N ASN A 620 -17.29 1.43 -31.35
CA ASN A 620 -16.32 0.34 -31.53
C ASN A 620 -15.75 -0.39 -30.29
N SER A 621 -16.37 -0.33 -29.11
CA SER A 621 -16.12 -1.34 -28.07
C SER A 621 -17.37 -1.66 -27.25
N PRO A 622 -17.90 -2.90 -27.28
CA PRO A 622 -19.01 -3.28 -26.40
C PRO A 622 -18.52 -3.32 -24.95
N SER A 623 -19.41 -2.92 -24.04
CA SER A 623 -19.24 -3.01 -22.59
C SER A 623 -20.53 -3.53 -21.96
N PHE A 624 -20.49 -4.17 -20.79
CA PHE A 624 -21.70 -4.60 -20.08
C PHE A 624 -22.08 -3.63 -18.97
N LEU A 625 -23.36 -3.61 -18.58
CA LEU A 625 -23.82 -3.00 -17.35
C LEU A 625 -24.88 -3.85 -16.66
N ILE A 626 -24.82 -3.92 -15.33
CA ILE A 626 -25.90 -4.38 -14.47
C ILE A 626 -26.21 -3.26 -13.46
N ALA A 627 -27.48 -2.95 -13.25
CA ALA A 627 -27.92 -2.05 -12.18
C ALA A 627 -29.21 -2.56 -11.51
N GLU A 628 -29.29 -2.48 -10.19
CA GLU A 628 -30.43 -2.99 -9.42
C GLU A 628 -30.62 -2.30 -8.06
N PHE A 629 -31.84 -2.41 -7.54
CA PHE A 629 -32.12 -2.26 -6.12
C PHE A 629 -32.27 -3.65 -5.51
N SER A 630 -31.75 -3.85 -4.29
CA SER A 630 -31.83 -5.11 -3.57
C SER A 630 -32.19 -4.91 -2.09
N ASP A 631 -33.06 -5.77 -1.58
CA ASP A 631 -33.42 -5.85 -0.15
C ASP A 631 -32.29 -6.51 0.65
N LYS A 632 -32.09 -6.06 1.91
CA LYS A 632 -31.03 -6.59 2.79
C LYS A 632 -31.14 -8.09 3.03
N SER A 633 -32.35 -8.64 3.13
CA SER A 633 -32.58 -10.09 3.21
C SER A 633 -32.07 -10.87 1.99
N ALA A 634 -31.95 -10.22 0.82
CA ALA A 634 -31.44 -10.83 -0.40
C ALA A 634 -29.91 -10.74 -0.50
N TYR A 635 -29.32 -9.56 -0.29
CA TYR A 635 -27.87 -9.35 -0.47
C TYR A 635 -27.02 -9.70 0.75
N SER A 636 -27.56 -9.63 1.98
CA SER A 636 -26.79 -9.87 3.21
C SER A 636 -27.18 -11.21 3.84
N LYS A 637 -26.21 -12.12 3.97
CA LYS A 637 -26.37 -13.42 4.65
C LYS A 637 -25.43 -13.45 5.86
N GLN A 638 -25.89 -14.01 6.97
CA GLN A 638 -25.07 -14.21 8.16
C GLN A 638 -25.08 -15.68 8.54
N GLU A 639 -23.89 -16.28 8.60
CA GLU A 639 -23.66 -17.64 9.05
C GLU A 639 -22.83 -17.62 10.33
N ASN A 640 -23.30 -18.30 11.38
CA ASN A 640 -22.63 -18.35 12.68
C ASN A 640 -22.18 -19.78 13.04
N PRO A 641 -21.36 -20.47 12.21
CA PRO A 641 -20.85 -21.78 12.56
C PRO A 641 -19.83 -21.67 13.70
N GLY A 642 -20.00 -22.48 14.74
CA GLY A 642 -18.99 -22.61 15.80
C GLY A 642 -17.66 -23.10 15.22
N LEU A 643 -16.53 -22.66 15.79
CA LEU A 643 -15.20 -22.91 15.22
C LEU A 643 -14.92 -24.39 14.97
N MET A 644 -15.32 -25.28 15.89
CA MET A 644 -15.19 -26.73 15.71
C MET A 644 -15.99 -27.29 14.53
N LYS A 645 -17.13 -26.67 14.15
CA LYS A 645 -17.89 -27.05 12.95
C LYS A 645 -17.12 -26.68 11.68
N LEU A 646 -16.55 -25.47 11.61
CA LEU A 646 -15.70 -25.07 10.49
C LEU A 646 -14.47 -25.99 10.35
N LEU A 647 -13.84 -26.36 11.48
CA LEU A 647 -12.64 -27.20 11.49
C LEU A 647 -12.89 -28.69 11.18
N VAL A 648 -14.09 -29.22 11.43
CA VAL A 648 -14.39 -30.66 11.26
C VAL A 648 -15.25 -30.94 10.03
N SER A 649 -16.20 -30.08 9.69
CA SER A 649 -17.14 -30.28 8.57
C SER A 649 -17.17 -29.14 7.55
N GLY A 650 -16.48 -28.03 7.83
CA GLY A 650 -16.66 -26.79 7.08
C GLY A 650 -18.08 -26.23 7.18
N ILE A 651 -18.45 -25.45 6.16
CA ILE A 651 -19.80 -24.96 5.88
C ILE A 651 -20.05 -25.01 4.37
N SER A 652 -21.29 -25.25 3.96
CA SER A 652 -21.73 -25.16 2.56
C SER A 652 -23.00 -24.33 2.50
N MET A 653 -23.14 -23.51 1.46
CA MET A 653 -24.30 -22.66 1.22
C MET A 653 -24.68 -22.65 -0.27
N GLU A 654 -25.97 -22.61 -0.54
CA GLU A 654 -26.50 -22.49 -1.90
C GLU A 654 -27.02 -21.08 -2.15
N LEU A 655 -26.63 -20.50 -3.28
CA LEU A 655 -27.07 -19.18 -3.71
C LEU A 655 -28.04 -19.32 -4.89
N PRO A 656 -29.29 -18.86 -4.77
CA PRO A 656 -30.31 -19.03 -5.81
C PRO A 656 -30.01 -18.16 -7.03
N SER A 657 -30.45 -18.56 -8.22
CA SER A 657 -30.28 -17.79 -9.46
C SER A 657 -30.93 -16.39 -9.40
N SER A 658 -32.00 -16.23 -8.61
CA SER A 658 -32.70 -14.95 -8.39
C SER A 658 -31.97 -13.96 -7.48
N ARG A 659 -30.77 -14.30 -6.98
CA ARG A 659 -29.97 -13.43 -6.09
C ARG A 659 -29.60 -12.08 -6.73
N PRO A 660 -29.32 -11.04 -5.92
CA PRO A 660 -28.63 -9.85 -6.39
C PRO A 660 -27.25 -10.20 -6.95
N MET A 661 -26.72 -9.34 -7.82
CA MET A 661 -25.45 -9.57 -8.52
C MET A 661 -24.28 -9.72 -7.54
N SER A 662 -24.36 -9.04 -6.39
CA SER A 662 -23.42 -9.10 -5.27
C SER A 662 -24.13 -9.61 -4.02
N VAL A 663 -23.62 -10.68 -3.42
CA VAL A 663 -24.05 -11.22 -2.12
C VAL A 663 -22.90 -11.10 -1.12
N GLU A 664 -23.19 -10.57 0.06
CA GLU A 664 -22.30 -10.33 1.20
C GLU A 664 -22.57 -11.41 2.27
N VAL A 665 -21.62 -12.32 2.49
CA VAL A 665 -21.75 -13.44 3.44
C VAL A 665 -20.88 -13.20 4.67
N ASN A 666 -21.47 -12.74 5.78
CA ASN A 666 -20.76 -12.51 7.04
C ASN A 666 -20.63 -13.82 7.83
N ILE A 667 -19.39 -14.22 8.15
CA ILE A 667 -19.06 -15.42 8.93
C ILE A 667 -18.08 -15.02 10.07
N PRO A 668 -18.58 -14.60 11.25
CA PRO A 668 -17.73 -14.02 12.29
C PRO A 668 -16.64 -14.94 12.84
N SER A 669 -16.80 -16.26 12.72
CA SER A 669 -15.80 -17.25 13.16
C SER A 669 -14.58 -17.38 12.25
N LEU A 670 -14.53 -16.68 11.11
CA LEU A 670 -13.35 -16.61 10.25
C LEU A 670 -12.29 -15.61 10.73
N GLN A 671 -12.60 -14.75 11.70
CA GLN A 671 -11.78 -13.61 12.14
C GLN A 671 -10.47 -13.98 12.87
N SER A 672 -10.02 -15.24 12.82
CA SER A 672 -8.79 -15.68 13.50
C SER A 672 -7.59 -15.59 12.58
N ALA A 673 -6.61 -14.74 12.90
CA ALA A 673 -5.36 -14.61 12.15
C ALA A 673 -4.44 -15.85 12.25
N LEU A 674 -4.84 -16.88 13.02
CA LEU A 674 -4.15 -18.17 13.10
C LEU A 674 -4.71 -19.24 12.15
N LEU A 675 -5.79 -18.94 11.41
CA LEU A 675 -6.51 -19.91 10.61
C LEU A 675 -6.73 -19.43 9.18
N ALA A 676 -6.62 -20.37 8.25
CA ALA A 676 -6.86 -20.14 6.84
C ALA A 676 -7.71 -21.30 6.26
N TYR A 677 -8.54 -20.95 5.29
CA TYR A 677 -9.66 -21.77 4.82
C TYR A 677 -9.65 -21.83 3.29
N LYS A 678 -10.06 -22.95 2.73
CA LYS A 678 -10.26 -23.13 1.30
C LYS A 678 -11.73 -22.93 0.98
N LEU A 679 -12.03 -21.88 0.22
CA LEU A 679 -13.32 -21.64 -0.42
C LEU A 679 -13.31 -22.38 -1.75
N ASP A 680 -14.33 -23.18 -2.03
CA ASP A 680 -14.60 -23.81 -3.32
C ASP A 680 -15.98 -23.39 -3.81
N ILE A 681 -16.09 -23.06 -5.10
CA ILE A 681 -17.31 -22.50 -5.69
C ILE A 681 -17.72 -23.31 -6.91
N ALA A 682 -18.81 -24.06 -6.76
CA ALA A 682 -19.36 -24.94 -7.79
C ALA A 682 -20.45 -24.23 -8.60
N TYR A 683 -20.37 -24.37 -9.93
CA TYR A 683 -21.33 -23.83 -10.89
C TYR A 683 -21.85 -24.95 -11.80
N PRO A 684 -23.17 -25.01 -12.08
CA PRO A 684 -23.72 -25.86 -13.13
C PRO A 684 -23.09 -25.50 -14.49
N GLN A 685 -22.51 -26.47 -15.17
CA GLN A 685 -21.70 -26.24 -16.40
C GLN A 685 -22.52 -25.72 -17.61
N CYS A 686 -23.84 -25.62 -17.50
CA CYS A 686 -24.74 -25.41 -18.64
C CYS A 686 -24.90 -23.94 -19.11
N GLU A 687 -24.39 -22.94 -18.38
CA GLU A 687 -24.64 -21.51 -18.69
C GLU A 687 -23.39 -20.65 -18.96
N THR A 688 -22.18 -21.21 -18.96
CA THR A 688 -20.92 -20.45 -19.09
C THR A 688 -20.84 -19.55 -20.32
N ASN A 689 -21.53 -19.89 -21.41
CA ASN A 689 -21.59 -19.10 -22.65
C ASN A 689 -22.48 -17.84 -22.57
N LYS A 690 -23.08 -17.51 -21.42
CA LYS A 690 -23.92 -16.29 -21.22
C LYS A 690 -23.42 -15.36 -20.10
N ALA A 691 -22.34 -15.70 -19.41
CA ALA A 691 -21.82 -14.86 -18.33
C ALA A 691 -21.17 -13.57 -18.87
N LEU A 692 -21.67 -12.41 -18.43
CA LEU A 692 -21.09 -11.09 -18.71
C LEU A 692 -19.69 -10.91 -18.08
N PHE A 693 -19.45 -11.52 -16.93
CA PHE A 693 -18.16 -11.50 -16.23
C PHE A 693 -17.98 -12.77 -15.39
N SER A 694 -16.74 -13.15 -15.12
CA SER A 694 -16.42 -14.33 -14.29
C SER A 694 -16.58 -14.04 -12.79
N PRO A 695 -16.83 -15.06 -11.95
CA PRO A 695 -16.92 -14.89 -10.50
C PRO A 695 -15.75 -14.10 -9.89
N LEU A 696 -16.07 -13.02 -9.20
CA LEU A 696 -15.16 -12.27 -8.35
C LEU A 696 -15.47 -12.62 -6.89
N VAL A 697 -14.43 -12.71 -6.06
CA VAL A 697 -14.56 -12.83 -4.61
C VAL A 697 -13.75 -11.72 -3.97
N ARG A 698 -14.36 -10.96 -3.04
CA ARG A 698 -13.62 -10.12 -2.09
C ARG A 698 -13.75 -10.74 -0.70
N GLN A 699 -12.63 -11.13 -0.10
CA GLN A 699 -12.56 -11.26 1.36
C GLN A 699 -12.32 -9.86 1.95
N TYR A 700 -12.86 -9.58 3.15
CA TYR A 700 -12.62 -8.31 3.84
C TYR A 700 -12.78 -8.41 5.36
N LEU A 701 -12.22 -7.43 6.05
CA LEU A 701 -12.50 -7.07 7.44
C LEU A 701 -12.79 -5.57 7.51
N ASP A 702 -13.86 -5.18 8.20
CA ASP A 702 -14.15 -3.75 8.49
C ASP A 702 -13.03 -3.08 9.30
N GLN A 703 -12.27 -3.85 10.11
CA GLN A 703 -11.21 -3.44 11.01
C GLN A 703 -10.19 -4.61 11.05
N PRO A 704 -8.92 -4.45 10.61
CA PRO A 704 -8.19 -3.21 10.29
C PRO A 704 -8.25 -2.84 8.79
N TYR A 705 -9.45 -2.69 8.22
CA TYR A 705 -9.69 -2.42 6.79
C TYR A 705 -8.89 -3.34 5.85
N GLU A 706 -8.93 -4.65 6.13
CA GLU A 706 -8.37 -5.63 5.22
C GLU A 706 -9.30 -5.85 4.02
N SER A 707 -8.73 -6.07 2.84
CA SER A 707 -9.44 -6.57 1.67
C SER A 707 -8.48 -7.27 0.73
N LYS A 708 -8.95 -8.30 0.04
CA LYS A 708 -8.18 -9.05 -0.96
C LYS A 708 -9.15 -9.68 -1.96
N TYR A 709 -8.75 -9.70 -3.23
CA TYR A 709 -9.62 -10.06 -4.35
C TYR A 709 -9.12 -11.31 -5.07
N PHE A 710 -10.04 -12.22 -5.37
CA PHE A 710 -9.82 -13.41 -6.18
C PHE A 710 -10.68 -13.32 -7.43
N VAL A 711 -10.04 -13.13 -8.59
CA VAL A 711 -10.70 -13.06 -9.91
C VAL A 711 -10.88 -14.45 -10.50
N ASN A 712 -11.89 -14.63 -11.35
CA ASN A 712 -12.18 -15.89 -12.05
C ASN A 712 -12.30 -17.10 -11.10
N ALA A 713 -12.89 -16.86 -9.92
CA ALA A 713 -12.76 -17.73 -8.77
C ALA A 713 -13.58 -19.02 -8.89
N GLN A 714 -12.87 -20.15 -8.88
CA GLN A 714 -13.42 -21.50 -8.70
C GLN A 714 -12.99 -22.08 -7.34
N SER A 715 -11.83 -21.65 -6.85
CA SER A 715 -11.28 -21.96 -5.53
C SER A 715 -10.45 -20.77 -5.04
N ALA A 716 -10.41 -20.52 -3.73
CA ALA A 716 -9.66 -19.41 -3.11
C ALA A 716 -9.17 -19.74 -1.70
N ASP A 717 -7.92 -19.36 -1.39
CA ASP A 717 -7.34 -19.46 -0.04
C ASP A 717 -7.64 -18.20 0.78
N ILE A 718 -8.63 -18.32 1.68
CA ILE A 718 -9.12 -17.26 2.56
C ILE A 718 -8.30 -17.24 3.85
N SER A 719 -7.71 -16.10 4.17
CA SER A 719 -6.88 -15.85 5.37
C SER A 719 -7.09 -14.40 5.82
N LEU A 720 -7.29 -14.13 7.11
CA LEU A 720 -7.75 -12.80 7.58
C LEU A 720 -6.95 -12.29 8.79
N HIS A 721 -6.43 -11.07 8.69
CA HIS A 721 -5.65 -10.37 9.73
C HIS A 721 -6.54 -9.73 10.82
N GLY A 722 -7.41 -10.55 11.42
CA GLY A 722 -8.41 -10.10 12.40
C GLY A 722 -7.93 -10.16 13.85
N VAL A 723 -8.60 -10.99 14.66
CA VAL A 723 -8.26 -11.26 16.05
C VAL A 723 -6.98 -12.11 16.11
N ALA A 724 -5.84 -11.44 16.00
CA ALA A 724 -4.53 -12.02 16.21
C ALA A 724 -4.21 -12.17 17.72
N PRO A 725 -3.53 -13.25 18.14
CA PRO A 725 -3.16 -13.43 19.53
C PRO A 725 -2.18 -12.34 20.00
N TYR A 726 -2.25 -12.01 21.29
CA TYR A 726 -1.43 -11.00 21.95
C TYR A 726 -1.62 -9.54 21.50
N LEU A 727 -2.43 -9.23 20.48
CA LEU A 727 -2.75 -7.83 20.18
C LEU A 727 -3.54 -7.16 21.34
N PRO A 728 -3.29 -5.87 21.62
CA PRO A 728 -4.14 -5.06 22.50
C PRO A 728 -5.52 -4.80 21.87
N PRO A 729 -6.59 -4.61 22.67
CA PRO A 729 -7.94 -4.36 22.17
C PRO A 729 -8.10 -2.99 21.49
N VAL A 730 -9.08 -2.89 20.60
CA VAL A 730 -9.45 -1.66 19.86
C VAL A 730 -9.88 -0.55 20.83
N LEU A 731 -9.44 0.69 20.58
CA LEU A 731 -9.79 1.89 21.35
C LEU A 731 -11.30 2.05 21.52
N GLY A 732 -11.74 2.27 22.76
CA GLY A 732 -13.16 2.46 23.09
C GLY A 732 -14.03 1.20 22.96
N SER A 733 -13.46 0.04 22.59
CA SER A 733 -14.16 -1.24 22.63
C SER A 733 -14.10 -1.85 24.02
N GLY A 734 -15.26 -2.05 24.64
CA GLY A 734 -15.38 -3.01 25.74
C GLY A 734 -15.30 -4.45 25.18
N PRO A 735 -14.98 -5.46 26.01
CA PRO A 735 -14.73 -6.84 25.54
C PRO A 735 -15.93 -7.56 24.88
N ARG A 736 -17.11 -6.91 24.80
CA ARG A 736 -18.29 -7.37 24.04
C ARG A 736 -18.49 -6.69 22.68
N ARG A 737 -17.62 -5.77 22.27
CA ARG A 737 -17.69 -5.09 20.94
C ARG A 737 -16.71 -5.63 19.91
N ALA A 738 -15.67 -6.35 20.33
CA ALA A 738 -14.68 -6.98 19.43
C ALA A 738 -15.21 -8.20 18.65
N SER A 739 -16.51 -8.49 18.71
CA SER A 739 -17.19 -9.61 18.05
C SER A 739 -18.29 -9.12 17.07
N LEU A 740 -18.15 -7.90 16.55
CA LEU A 740 -19.14 -7.21 15.70
C LEU A 740 -18.55 -6.61 14.42
N PHE A 741 -17.36 -7.07 14.01
CA PHE A 741 -16.82 -6.76 12.69
C PHE A 741 -17.55 -7.60 11.64
N ASN A 742 -17.90 -7.05 10.48
CA ASN A 742 -18.28 -7.90 9.35
C ASN A 742 -17.00 -8.48 8.75
N SER A 743 -16.97 -9.80 8.65
CA SER A 743 -15.89 -10.54 7.98
C SER A 743 -16.55 -11.47 6.97
N GLY A 744 -16.38 -11.18 5.69
CA GLY A 744 -17.23 -11.83 4.70
C GLY A 744 -16.65 -11.98 3.31
N LEU A 745 -17.41 -12.73 2.53
CA LEU A 745 -17.20 -12.94 1.11
C LEU A 745 -18.24 -12.12 0.36
N ILE A 746 -17.78 -11.14 -0.41
CA ILE A 746 -18.60 -10.46 -1.42
C ILE A 746 -18.41 -11.19 -2.74
N LEU A 747 -19.51 -11.73 -3.30
CA LEU A 747 -19.53 -12.62 -4.46
C LEU A 747 -20.21 -12.01 -5.70
N PRO A 748 -19.60 -11.05 -6.41
CA PRO A 748 -20.06 -10.64 -7.73
C PRO A 748 -19.96 -11.80 -8.71
N ALA A 749 -21.09 -12.27 -9.20
CA ALA A 749 -21.19 -13.26 -10.27
C ALA A 749 -22.54 -13.14 -10.97
N THR A 750 -22.58 -13.37 -12.28
CA THR A 750 -23.78 -13.19 -13.12
C THR A 750 -24.99 -13.95 -12.58
N PRO A 751 -26.11 -13.27 -12.24
CA PRO A 751 -27.27 -13.86 -11.59
C PRO A 751 -28.20 -14.55 -12.60
N THR A 752 -27.69 -15.58 -13.28
CA THR A 752 -28.48 -16.52 -14.10
C THR A 752 -28.34 -17.95 -13.57
N SER A 753 -27.13 -18.34 -13.18
CA SER A 753 -26.84 -19.66 -12.61
C SER A 753 -27.09 -19.73 -11.11
N LEU A 754 -27.53 -20.90 -10.64
CA LEU A 754 -27.32 -21.30 -9.25
C LEU A 754 -25.82 -21.47 -8.99
N SER A 755 -25.39 -21.27 -7.75
CA SER A 755 -24.00 -21.54 -7.35
C SER A 755 -23.92 -22.02 -5.91
N THR A 756 -23.20 -23.10 -5.67
CA THR A 756 -22.96 -23.65 -4.32
C THR A 756 -21.55 -23.28 -3.89
N SER A 757 -21.42 -22.64 -2.73
CA SER A 757 -20.13 -22.25 -2.15
C SER A 757 -19.87 -23.07 -0.89
N SER A 758 -18.75 -23.78 -0.84
CA SER A 758 -18.31 -24.53 0.34
C SER A 758 -16.98 -23.98 0.87
N LEU A 759 -16.87 -23.87 2.19
CA LEU A 759 -15.70 -23.34 2.88
C LEU A 759 -15.22 -24.37 3.90
N THR A 760 -13.98 -24.83 3.76
CA THR A 760 -13.38 -25.89 4.58
C THR A 760 -12.05 -25.42 5.17
N SER A 761 -11.68 -25.89 6.36
CA SER A 761 -10.30 -25.71 6.87
C SER A 761 -9.35 -26.69 6.17
N GLY A 762 -8.15 -26.25 5.82
CA GLY A 762 -7.26 -26.97 4.90
C GLY A 762 -6.71 -28.31 5.41
N ALA A 763 -7.35 -29.42 5.03
CA ALA A 763 -6.75 -30.76 4.94
C ALA A 763 -7.63 -31.73 4.10
N ALA A 764 -8.08 -31.31 2.92
CA ALA A 764 -8.92 -32.15 2.05
C ALA A 764 -8.15 -33.39 1.56
N LEU A 765 -8.58 -34.58 1.97
CA LEU A 765 -8.18 -35.84 1.36
C LEU A 765 -8.84 -35.95 -0.01
N GLU A 766 -8.04 -36.06 -1.07
CA GLU A 766 -8.50 -36.30 -2.44
C GLU A 766 -9.08 -37.72 -2.58
N ASN A 767 -10.37 -37.89 -2.27
CA ASN A 767 -11.16 -39.05 -2.67
C ASN A 767 -12.13 -38.65 -3.78
N CYS A 768 -11.67 -38.73 -5.02
CA CYS A 768 -12.54 -38.67 -6.20
C CYS A 768 -13.16 -40.05 -6.45
N THR A 769 -14.48 -40.08 -6.62
CA THR A 769 -15.27 -41.18 -7.20
C THR A 769 -16.34 -40.59 -8.09
#